data_AF-A0A955VUH0-F1
#
_entry.id   AF-A0A955VUH0-F1
#
_cell.length_a   1.000
_cell.length_b   1.000
_cell.length_c   1.000
_cell.angle_alpha   90.00
_cell.angle_beta   90.00
_cell.angle_gamma   90.00
#
_symmetry.space_group_name_H-M   'P 1'
#
loop_
_entity.id
_entity.type
_entity.pdbx_description
1 polymer ?
#
loop_
_entity_poly.entity_id
_entity_poly.type
_entity_poly.pdbx_seq_one_letter_code
_entity_poly.pdbx_strand_id
1 'polypeptide(L)'
;MRASRLIGLIGLAGLLASPAGAVVVPGFNPRIEDVIVGPKVRPQAVRTEGTWYTLPGRVAPGPGGTIWLVETQGQAITDGTLRARFAGVENVEVTLVVRAVLSEDQKRVVDAYGMYLKGRDVALVRIQNGRTEVVKKARLYRHRADGVELVAQLFDRHLIVNIYDGDKGALLGSLSTSDLPRHPGSIGLVAGDRWLSDSPMTLLTTRPLCQDVPSDAHRGPPHVVRIAEVSGVRPKDWGDVMERFPGEPPTVAVRTGPVGVERLFCDGPELLSVTNDLPWKFVDTTYRMARGRDPVQAGRGFDLTKSYKNVDMVNALLTGWHRRYPRNTQLHRIGTSRQGRPIMALAIAERIEVNDPRPSMLLNASHHANEPVSTEFVLDAIQQLLESKKPSRAVGRILRGMVVWCVPVVNPDGNWGFFELSRGLGRKNARDLDGDGRYTDRDGVDLNRNYPFKWGALGEKGSQSDPLSRYYRGDRPASEPETQAMMALANQERFAGSISFHTGTIAVLAPYTIDDTQNPEPNEAWTVAEEIVKGLPPHPQNRPFKVVRQLYSVDGTDQDWLRHEHGTLALLVEGAQYTPRDLSAVPPIVESVRPLWVRLLERFVEGPAVSGNVTDSEGRPVYAEVRVGGVNLREGERWMTRCRDGRFDRYLAGPGPYTVEIRARGYPPIVMAGQARKGKREHLKVRLPGPAVPSADCPVR
;
A
#
# COMPACT_ATOMS: atom_id res chain seq x y z
N MET A 1 -16.45 -23.88 77.67
CA MET A 1 -17.38 -24.86 78.26
C MET A 1 -18.04 -25.63 77.13
N ARG A 2 -17.93 -26.99 77.17
CA ARG A 2 -18.78 -28.03 76.54
C ARG A 2 -19.01 -27.89 75.01
N ALA A 3 -18.50 -28.73 74.10
CA ALA A 3 -18.26 -30.18 74.06
C ALA A 3 -19.43 -31.04 74.52
N SER A 4 -20.15 -31.65 73.57
CA SER A 4 -20.64 -33.05 73.53
C SER A 4 -21.69 -33.22 72.42
N ARG A 5 -21.46 -34.02 71.37
CA ARG A 5 -21.63 -35.51 71.28
C ARG A 5 -23.14 -35.87 71.26
N LEU A 6 -23.69 -36.80 70.47
CA LEU A 6 -23.14 -37.97 69.78
C LEU A 6 -24.27 -38.67 68.96
N ILE A 7 -23.92 -39.19 67.77
CA ILE A 7 -24.19 -40.55 67.21
C ILE A 7 -25.62 -41.06 66.88
N GLY A 8 -25.69 -41.61 65.65
CA GLY A 8 -26.47 -42.79 65.22
C GLY A 8 -26.65 -42.84 63.69
N LEU A 9 -25.63 -43.16 62.86
CA LEU A 9 -25.29 -44.50 62.29
C LEU A 9 -26.50 -45.30 61.73
N ILE A 10 -26.48 -46.02 60.59
CA ILE A 10 -25.60 -46.23 59.40
C ILE A 10 -26.42 -47.11 58.42
N GLY A 11 -26.12 -47.08 57.10
CA GLY A 11 -26.40 -48.19 56.15
C GLY A 11 -27.02 -47.74 54.82
N LEU A 12 -26.30 -47.21 53.82
CA LEU A 12 -25.22 -47.77 52.96
C LEU A 12 -25.73 -48.74 51.86
N ALA A 13 -25.79 -48.28 50.60
CA ALA A 13 -25.25 -48.99 49.42
C ALA A 13 -25.40 -48.20 48.09
N GLY A 14 -24.26 -47.88 47.45
CA GLY A 14 -24.04 -47.71 45.99
C GLY A 14 -24.35 -46.34 45.36
N LEU A 15 -23.57 -45.74 44.46
CA LEU A 15 -22.42 -46.17 43.65
C LEU A 15 -21.59 -44.91 43.23
N LEU A 16 -20.27 -45.07 43.24
CA LEU A 16 -19.25 -44.56 42.30
C LEU A 16 -19.22 -43.07 41.82
N ALA A 17 -18.13 -42.42 42.23
CA ALA A 17 -17.24 -41.55 41.45
C ALA A 17 -17.83 -40.33 40.70
N SER A 18 -17.65 -39.16 41.29
CA SER A 18 -17.45 -37.92 40.51
C SER A 18 -16.14 -38.01 39.74
N PRO A 19 -16.12 -37.55 38.48
CA PRO A 19 -15.22 -36.44 38.20
C PRO A 19 -15.78 -35.39 37.23
N ALA A 20 -15.10 -34.24 37.28
CA ALA A 20 -15.11 -33.16 36.29
C ALA A 20 -16.38 -32.31 36.23
N GLY A 21 -16.41 -31.29 37.11
CA GLY A 21 -17.27 -30.12 36.96
C GLY A 21 -17.20 -29.57 35.54
N ALA A 22 -18.38 -29.39 34.95
CA ALA A 22 -18.53 -28.66 33.71
C ALA A 22 -17.94 -27.26 33.89
N VAL A 23 -16.94 -26.92 33.07
CA VAL A 23 -16.50 -25.55 32.89
C VAL A 23 -17.70 -24.80 32.31
N VAL A 24 -18.30 -23.95 33.14
CA VAL A 24 -19.29 -22.95 32.71
C VAL A 24 -18.58 -22.06 31.70
N VAL A 25 -18.99 -22.14 30.43
CA VAL A 25 -18.58 -21.18 29.41
C VAL A 25 -19.00 -19.80 29.91
N PRO A 26 -18.08 -18.84 30.11
CA PRO A 26 -18.49 -17.52 30.56
C PRO A 26 -19.42 -16.92 29.51
N GLY A 27 -20.60 -16.44 29.93
CA GLY A 27 -21.34 -15.47 29.13
C GLY A 27 -20.47 -14.25 28.86
N PHE A 28 -20.81 -13.51 27.79
CA PHE A 28 -20.36 -12.15 27.46
C PHE A 28 -19.23 -11.61 28.35
N ASN A 29 -18.02 -11.42 27.81
CA ASN A 29 -16.91 -10.86 28.58
C ASN A 29 -16.85 -9.33 28.41
N PRO A 30 -17.38 -8.54 29.35
CA PRO A 30 -17.39 -7.08 29.26
C PRO A 30 -15.99 -6.48 29.16
N ARG A 31 -14.94 -7.16 29.64
CA ARG A 31 -13.55 -6.67 29.55
C ARG A 31 -12.95 -6.78 28.15
N ILE A 32 -13.46 -7.67 27.29
CA ILE A 32 -13.04 -7.78 25.88
C ILE A 32 -13.84 -6.77 25.03
N GLU A 33 -15.09 -6.55 25.39
CA GLU A 33 -15.99 -5.55 24.79
C GLU A 33 -15.56 -4.11 25.16
N ASP A 34 -14.83 -3.93 26.27
CA ASP A 34 -14.10 -2.70 26.65
C ASP A 34 -12.90 -2.39 25.73
N VAL A 35 -12.37 -3.35 24.95
CA VAL A 35 -11.20 -3.15 24.05
C VAL A 35 -11.60 -2.83 22.61
N ILE A 36 -12.89 -3.00 22.28
CA ILE A 36 -13.47 -2.54 21.02
C ILE A 36 -13.63 -1.01 20.99
N VAL A 37 -13.55 -0.34 22.15
CA VAL A 37 -13.78 1.10 22.30
C VAL A 37 -12.65 1.70 23.15
N GLY A 38 -12.02 2.78 22.70
CA GLY A 38 -10.88 3.41 23.39
C GLY A 38 -11.17 3.82 24.86
N PRO A 39 -10.14 4.29 25.58
CA PRO A 39 -10.21 4.43 27.03
C PRO A 39 -11.09 5.63 27.41
N LYS A 40 -12.21 5.36 28.08
CA LYS A 40 -12.99 6.20 29.01
C LYS A 40 -14.50 6.14 28.74
N VAL A 41 -15.17 5.09 29.21
CA VAL A 41 -16.55 5.18 29.71
C VAL A 41 -16.71 4.15 30.84
N ARG A 42 -17.22 4.56 32.01
CA ARG A 42 -17.62 3.60 33.06
C ARG A 42 -18.94 2.93 32.63
N PRO A 43 -19.09 1.60 32.72
CA PRO A 43 -20.32 0.95 32.31
C PRO A 43 -21.47 1.35 33.24
N GLN A 44 -22.55 1.91 32.70
CA GLN A 44 -23.85 1.68 33.31
C GLN A 44 -24.28 0.26 32.97
N ALA A 45 -24.80 -0.45 33.97
CA ALA A 45 -25.36 -1.79 33.82
C ALA A 45 -26.62 -1.73 32.94
N VAL A 46 -26.45 -1.74 31.63
CA VAL A 46 -27.55 -1.91 30.68
C VAL A 46 -27.65 -3.41 30.38
N ARG A 47 -28.81 -3.99 30.70
CA ARG A 47 -29.18 -5.33 30.23
C ARG A 47 -29.28 -5.26 28.71
N THR A 48 -28.48 -6.04 28.00
CA THR A 48 -28.71 -6.30 26.58
C THR A 48 -29.99 -7.13 26.46
N GLU A 49 -31.11 -6.48 26.15
CA GLU A 49 -32.38 -7.15 25.88
C GLU A 49 -32.30 -7.83 24.50
N GLY A 50 -31.96 -9.11 24.51
CA GLY A 50 -31.95 -9.96 23.33
C GLY A 50 -31.56 -11.37 23.74
N THR A 51 -32.44 -12.35 23.52
CA THR A 51 -32.22 -13.75 23.88
C THR A 51 -31.13 -14.33 22.98
N TRP A 52 -29.87 -14.23 23.39
CA TRP A 52 -28.78 -14.98 22.78
C TRP A 52 -28.98 -16.45 23.14
N TYR A 53 -29.16 -17.28 22.13
CA TYR A 53 -29.19 -18.72 22.35
C TYR A 53 -27.74 -19.20 22.49
N THR A 54 -27.34 -19.55 23.72
CA THR A 54 -26.16 -20.40 23.94
C THR A 54 -26.58 -21.81 23.59
N LEU A 55 -26.09 -22.31 22.47
CA LEU A 55 -26.49 -23.62 21.99
C LEU A 55 -25.74 -24.68 22.82
N PRO A 56 -26.43 -25.56 23.59
CA PRO A 56 -25.77 -26.56 24.41
C PRO A 56 -25.16 -27.62 23.49
N GLY A 57 -23.85 -27.58 23.29
CA GLY A 57 -23.18 -28.58 22.47
C GLY A 57 -21.68 -28.58 22.70
N ARG A 58 -21.17 -29.60 23.40
CA ARG A 58 -19.79 -30.02 23.17
C ARG A 58 -19.74 -30.57 21.75
N VAL A 59 -18.96 -29.93 20.87
CA VAL A 59 -18.56 -30.56 19.61
C VAL A 59 -17.67 -31.73 19.98
N ALA A 60 -18.20 -32.95 19.89
CA ALA A 60 -17.39 -34.14 20.10
C ALA A 60 -16.29 -34.19 19.02
N PRO A 61 -15.14 -34.83 19.27
CA PRO A 61 -14.16 -35.06 18.21
C PRO A 61 -14.75 -35.98 17.14
N GLY A 62 -14.44 -35.72 15.88
CA GLY A 62 -14.76 -36.61 14.77
C GLY A 62 -13.74 -36.46 13.64
N PRO A 63 -13.64 -37.46 12.75
CA PRO A 63 -12.69 -37.44 11.64
C PRO A 63 -12.93 -36.24 10.69
N GLY A 64 -11.92 -35.88 9.91
CA GLY A 64 -12.01 -34.84 8.89
C GLY A 64 -13.24 -35.00 7.98
N GLY A 65 -13.95 -33.90 7.73
CA GLY A 65 -15.19 -33.91 6.96
C GLY A 65 -16.47 -34.16 7.78
N THR A 66 -16.35 -34.35 9.10
CA THR A 66 -17.54 -34.46 9.98
C THR A 66 -18.28 -33.11 10.05
N ILE A 67 -19.58 -33.15 9.78
CA ILE A 67 -20.46 -31.99 9.88
C ILE A 67 -21.09 -31.99 11.27
N TRP A 68 -20.85 -30.91 12.00
CA TRP A 68 -21.40 -30.64 13.31
C TRP A 68 -22.51 -29.62 13.15
N LEU A 69 -23.73 -30.12 13.05
CA LEU A 69 -24.91 -29.25 13.05
C LEU A 69 -25.17 -28.82 14.48
N VAL A 70 -25.39 -27.53 14.65
CA VAL A 70 -25.89 -27.07 15.93
C VAL A 70 -27.38 -27.32 15.93
N GLU A 71 -27.87 -28.07 16.92
CA GLU A 71 -29.29 -28.31 17.09
C GLU A 71 -29.97 -26.96 17.40
N THR A 72 -30.59 -26.34 16.41
CA THR A 72 -31.24 -25.02 16.55
C THR A 72 -32.62 -25.10 17.22
N GLN A 73 -32.92 -26.19 17.94
CA GLN A 73 -34.27 -26.47 18.49
C GLN A 73 -35.41 -26.29 17.47
N GLY A 74 -35.14 -26.56 16.18
CA GLY A 74 -36.12 -26.41 15.10
C GLY A 74 -36.27 -24.99 14.54
N GLN A 75 -35.46 -24.01 14.98
CA GLN A 75 -35.51 -22.64 14.48
C GLN A 75 -34.64 -22.49 13.22
N ALA A 76 -35.27 -22.28 12.07
CA ALA A 76 -34.58 -22.02 10.81
C ALA A 76 -34.16 -20.54 10.74
N ILE A 77 -32.90 -20.27 10.39
CA ILE A 77 -32.35 -18.91 10.38
C ILE A 77 -32.31 -18.41 8.95
N THR A 78 -33.01 -17.32 8.69
CA THR A 78 -32.98 -16.61 7.40
C THR A 78 -31.96 -15.48 7.47
N ASP A 79 -32.07 -14.58 8.45
CA ASP A 79 -31.19 -13.43 8.64
C ASP A 79 -30.84 -13.27 10.12
N GLY A 80 -29.69 -12.65 10.44
CA GLY A 80 -29.26 -12.50 11.83
C GLY A 80 -27.75 -12.36 12.04
N THR A 81 -27.34 -12.31 13.30
CA THR A 81 -25.94 -12.34 13.72
C THR A 81 -25.56 -13.72 14.26
N LEU A 82 -24.34 -14.16 13.98
CA LEU A 82 -23.74 -15.39 14.46
C LEU A 82 -22.33 -15.09 14.98
N ARG A 83 -22.01 -15.55 16.19
CA ARG A 83 -20.67 -15.43 16.80
C ARG A 83 -20.12 -16.81 17.07
N ALA A 84 -18.87 -17.06 16.67
CA ALA A 84 -18.14 -18.29 16.97
C ALA A 84 -16.71 -17.96 17.42
N ARG A 85 -16.27 -18.48 18.56
CA ARG A 85 -14.91 -18.25 19.08
C ARG A 85 -14.13 -19.55 19.16
N PHE A 86 -12.87 -19.51 18.71
CA PHE A 86 -11.93 -20.62 18.67
C PHE A 86 -10.62 -20.26 19.37
N ALA A 87 -10.02 -21.21 20.06
CA ALA A 87 -8.67 -21.18 20.61
C ALA A 87 -7.72 -22.03 19.73
N GLY A 88 -6.41 -21.81 19.80
CA GLY A 88 -5.39 -22.62 19.12
C GLY A 88 -5.40 -22.53 17.59
N VAL A 89 -5.59 -21.34 17.03
CA VAL A 89 -5.93 -21.09 15.60
C VAL A 89 -4.98 -21.70 14.57
N GLU A 90 -3.69 -21.83 14.90
CA GLU A 90 -2.70 -22.47 14.00
C GLU A 90 -3.02 -23.94 13.71
N ASN A 91 -3.80 -24.58 14.57
CA ASN A 91 -4.22 -25.98 14.47
C ASN A 91 -5.70 -26.15 14.10
N VAL A 92 -6.42 -25.05 13.83
CA VAL A 92 -7.85 -25.10 13.49
C VAL A 92 -8.04 -25.00 11.98
N GLU A 93 -8.76 -25.98 11.42
CA GLU A 93 -9.31 -25.94 10.07
C GLU A 93 -10.83 -26.17 10.17
N VAL A 94 -11.61 -25.11 9.96
CA VAL A 94 -13.06 -25.14 10.18
C VAL A 94 -13.81 -24.28 9.18
N THR A 95 -15.04 -24.67 8.86
CA THR A 95 -16.00 -23.85 8.13
C THR A 95 -17.24 -23.62 8.97
N LEU A 96 -17.48 -22.37 9.40
CA LEU A 96 -18.75 -21.99 10.02
C LEU A 96 -19.80 -21.82 8.92
N VAL A 97 -20.79 -22.70 8.89
CA VAL A 97 -21.84 -22.72 7.87
C VAL A 97 -23.11 -22.03 8.33
N VAL A 98 -23.72 -21.29 7.41
CA VAL A 98 -24.95 -20.51 7.60
C VAL A 98 -25.94 -20.82 6.47
N ARG A 99 -27.24 -20.79 6.81
CA ARG A 99 -28.33 -21.23 5.93
C ARG A 99 -28.10 -22.64 5.36
N ALA A 100 -27.54 -23.54 6.14
CA ALA A 100 -27.23 -24.89 5.69
C ALA A 100 -28.51 -25.69 5.43
N VAL A 101 -28.65 -26.18 4.19
CA VAL A 101 -29.61 -27.20 3.78
C VAL A 101 -28.93 -28.55 3.86
N LEU A 102 -29.62 -29.49 4.49
CA LEU A 102 -29.08 -30.81 4.80
C LEU A 102 -29.69 -31.85 3.88
N SER A 103 -28.95 -32.93 3.69
CA SER A 103 -29.46 -34.15 3.07
C SER A 103 -30.54 -34.78 3.96
N GLU A 104 -31.37 -35.65 3.39
CA GLU A 104 -32.46 -36.33 4.12
C GLU A 104 -31.96 -37.08 5.36
N ASP A 105 -30.76 -37.65 5.31
CA ASP A 105 -30.13 -38.34 6.43
C ASP A 105 -29.45 -37.40 7.44
N GLN A 106 -29.49 -36.09 7.18
CA GLN A 106 -28.84 -35.01 7.93
C GLN A 106 -27.32 -35.13 8.09
N LYS A 107 -26.66 -36.00 7.31
CA LYS A 107 -25.22 -36.24 7.43
C LYS A 107 -24.36 -35.36 6.55
N ARG A 108 -24.95 -34.73 5.52
CA ARG A 108 -24.24 -33.88 4.55
C ARG A 108 -24.91 -32.54 4.36
N VAL A 109 -24.09 -31.48 4.25
CA VAL A 109 -24.50 -30.17 3.77
C VAL A 109 -24.66 -30.24 2.25
N VAL A 110 -25.88 -30.02 1.78
CA VAL A 110 -26.24 -30.03 0.36
C VAL A 110 -26.11 -28.63 -0.24
N ASP A 111 -26.49 -27.60 0.53
CA ASP A 111 -26.29 -26.21 0.16
C ASP A 111 -25.97 -25.40 1.41
N ALA A 112 -24.95 -24.55 1.39
CA ALA A 112 -24.67 -23.62 2.49
C ALA A 112 -23.71 -22.52 2.05
N TYR A 113 -23.67 -21.45 2.85
CA TYR A 113 -22.55 -20.53 2.83
C TYR A 113 -21.67 -20.80 4.02
N GLY A 114 -20.37 -20.71 3.82
CA GLY A 114 -19.38 -21.06 4.82
C GLY A 114 -18.36 -19.96 5.03
N MET A 115 -17.88 -19.88 6.25
CA MET A 115 -16.75 -19.05 6.63
C MET A 115 -15.62 -19.99 6.99
N TYR A 116 -14.75 -20.22 6.02
CA TYR A 116 -13.58 -21.07 6.14
C TYR A 116 -12.46 -20.32 6.86
N LEU A 117 -11.82 -21.01 7.80
CA LEU A 117 -10.65 -20.56 8.54
C LEU A 117 -9.64 -21.69 8.62
N LYS A 118 -8.40 -21.41 8.21
CA LYS A 118 -7.22 -22.27 8.41
C LYS A 118 -6.00 -21.44 8.74
N GLY A 119 -5.63 -21.41 10.01
CA GLY A 119 -4.55 -20.55 10.51
C GLY A 119 -4.81 -19.07 10.16
N ARG A 120 -4.11 -18.55 9.15
CA ARG A 120 -4.25 -17.16 8.69
C ARG A 120 -5.08 -17.01 7.43
N ASP A 121 -5.42 -18.10 6.77
CA ASP A 121 -6.17 -18.07 5.52
C ASP A 121 -7.66 -18.15 5.85
N VAL A 122 -8.42 -17.21 5.30
CA VAL A 122 -9.85 -17.07 5.55
C VAL A 122 -10.59 -16.94 4.23
N ALA A 123 -11.75 -17.58 4.12
CA ALA A 123 -12.55 -17.48 2.92
C ALA A 123 -14.05 -17.53 3.21
N LEU A 124 -14.81 -16.76 2.44
CA LEU A 124 -16.22 -17.03 2.21
C LEU A 124 -16.30 -18.13 1.15
N VAL A 125 -17.02 -19.19 1.47
CA VAL A 125 -17.21 -20.33 0.59
C VAL A 125 -18.70 -20.58 0.35
N ARG A 126 -19.01 -21.19 -0.78
CA ARG A 126 -20.32 -21.74 -1.08
C ARG A 126 -20.19 -23.25 -1.18
N ILE A 127 -21.00 -23.98 -0.44
CA ILE A 127 -21.05 -25.44 -0.47
C ILE A 127 -22.27 -25.82 -1.28
N GLN A 128 -22.09 -26.56 -2.37
CA GLN A 128 -23.18 -27.08 -3.20
C GLN A 128 -22.91 -28.52 -3.59
N ASN A 129 -23.85 -29.42 -3.27
CA ASN A 129 -23.77 -30.84 -3.56
C ASN A 129 -22.44 -31.47 -3.09
N GLY A 130 -21.94 -31.04 -1.93
CA GLY A 130 -20.67 -31.50 -1.37
C GLY A 130 -19.40 -30.91 -2.00
N ARG A 131 -19.52 -29.96 -2.94
CA ARG A 131 -18.40 -29.20 -3.49
C ARG A 131 -18.31 -27.83 -2.82
N THR A 132 -17.10 -27.43 -2.44
CA THR A 132 -16.83 -26.12 -1.83
C THR A 132 -16.19 -25.20 -2.86
N GLU A 133 -16.89 -24.13 -3.23
CA GLU A 133 -16.37 -23.05 -4.08
C GLU A 133 -15.94 -21.86 -3.22
N VAL A 134 -14.77 -21.29 -3.52
CA VAL A 134 -14.28 -20.10 -2.83
C VAL A 134 -14.91 -18.86 -3.48
N VAL A 135 -15.83 -18.21 -2.76
CA VAL A 135 -16.46 -16.96 -3.18
C VAL A 135 -15.49 -15.79 -3.03
N LYS A 136 -14.86 -15.68 -1.85
CA LYS A 136 -13.89 -14.61 -1.55
C LYS A 136 -12.85 -15.12 -0.58
N LYS A 137 -11.57 -14.86 -0.81
CA LYS A 137 -10.47 -15.26 0.07
C LYS A 137 -9.67 -14.06 0.53
N ALA A 138 -9.15 -14.12 1.75
CA ALA A 138 -8.20 -13.16 2.29
C ALA A 138 -7.19 -13.86 3.20
N ARG A 139 -6.14 -13.13 3.59
CA ARG A 139 -5.17 -13.58 4.58
C ARG A 139 -5.14 -12.59 5.73
N LEU A 140 -5.35 -13.07 6.95
CA LEU A 140 -5.33 -12.25 8.16
C LEU A 140 -3.95 -11.61 8.34
N TYR A 141 -3.95 -10.36 8.85
CA TYR A 141 -2.72 -9.68 9.27
C TYR A 141 -1.95 -10.53 10.28
N ARG A 142 -0.63 -10.34 10.37
CA ARG A 142 0.23 -11.13 11.24
C ARG A 142 -0.18 -10.89 12.70
N HIS A 143 -0.80 -11.89 13.31
CA HIS A 143 -1.25 -11.89 14.70
C HIS A 143 -0.57 -13.05 15.45
N ARG A 144 -0.39 -12.89 16.76
CA ARG A 144 0.04 -13.94 17.70
C ARG A 144 -1.11 -14.23 18.67
N ALA A 145 -2.33 -14.34 18.14
CA ALA A 145 -3.50 -14.54 18.98
C ALA A 145 -3.61 -16.03 19.31
N ASP A 146 -3.87 -16.35 20.57
CA ASP A 146 -4.11 -17.73 20.99
C ASP A 146 -5.55 -18.14 20.67
N GLY A 147 -6.43 -17.18 20.29
CA GLY A 147 -7.75 -17.44 19.76
C GLY A 147 -8.24 -16.41 18.74
N VAL A 148 -9.30 -16.77 18.00
CA VAL A 148 -10.03 -15.89 17.07
C VAL A 148 -11.53 -15.97 17.29
N GLU A 149 -12.21 -14.85 17.11
CA GLU A 149 -13.66 -14.78 17.11
C GLU A 149 -14.19 -14.34 15.75
N LEU A 150 -15.08 -15.14 15.18
CA LEU A 150 -15.83 -14.85 13.98
C LEU A 150 -17.18 -14.25 14.36
N VAL A 151 -17.50 -13.08 13.80
CA VAL A 151 -18.82 -12.43 13.91
C VAL A 151 -19.38 -12.30 12.51
N ALA A 152 -20.34 -13.16 12.17
CA ALA A 152 -21.05 -13.17 10.92
C ALA A 152 -22.37 -12.41 11.05
N GLN A 153 -22.70 -11.59 10.06
CA GLN A 153 -23.96 -10.87 9.98
C GLN A 153 -24.59 -11.11 8.61
N LEU A 154 -25.81 -11.60 8.62
CA LEU A 154 -26.60 -11.97 7.46
C LEU A 154 -27.75 -10.98 7.32
N PHE A 155 -27.82 -10.32 6.16
CA PHE A 155 -28.85 -9.36 5.81
C PHE A 155 -29.32 -9.64 4.38
N ASP A 156 -30.43 -10.35 4.22
CA ASP A 156 -31.00 -10.71 2.91
C ASP A 156 -29.99 -11.41 2.00
N ARG A 157 -29.45 -10.74 0.98
CA ARG A 157 -28.42 -11.31 0.09
C ARG A 157 -26.99 -11.03 0.53
N HIS A 158 -26.81 -10.31 1.64
CA HIS A 158 -25.51 -9.90 2.16
C HIS A 158 -25.04 -10.78 3.31
N LEU A 159 -23.74 -11.08 3.31
CA LEU A 159 -23.03 -11.66 4.45
C LEU A 159 -21.79 -10.83 4.72
N ILE A 160 -21.63 -10.41 5.97
CA ILE A 160 -20.46 -9.70 6.47
C ILE A 160 -19.86 -10.54 7.57
N VAL A 161 -18.55 -10.69 7.55
CA VAL A 161 -17.80 -11.48 8.51
C VAL A 161 -16.69 -10.62 9.06
N ASN A 162 -16.72 -10.34 10.34
CA ASN A 162 -15.64 -9.70 11.07
C ASN A 162 -14.89 -10.74 11.89
N ILE A 163 -13.56 -10.66 11.90
CA ILE A 163 -12.66 -11.61 12.52
C ILE A 163 -11.84 -10.86 13.56
N TYR A 164 -11.94 -11.24 14.82
CA TYR A 164 -11.30 -10.57 15.95
C TYR A 164 -10.25 -11.47 16.60
N ASP A 165 -9.24 -10.85 17.17
CA ASP A 165 -8.34 -11.46 18.14
C ASP A 165 -9.18 -11.85 19.37
N GLY A 166 -9.25 -13.14 19.66
CA GLY A 166 -10.14 -13.69 20.68
C GLY A 166 -9.78 -13.25 22.10
N ASP A 167 -8.56 -12.78 22.32
CA ASP A 167 -8.04 -12.35 23.61
C ASP A 167 -8.11 -10.83 23.76
N LYS A 168 -7.69 -10.10 22.71
CA LYS A 168 -7.56 -8.64 22.73
C LYS A 168 -8.78 -7.92 22.16
N GLY A 169 -9.71 -8.63 21.51
CA GLY A 169 -10.84 -8.01 20.81
C GLY A 169 -10.44 -7.13 19.61
N ALA A 170 -9.19 -7.21 19.16
CA ALA A 170 -8.70 -6.42 18.04
C ALA A 170 -9.18 -7.00 16.69
N LEU A 171 -9.73 -6.18 15.80
CA LEU A 171 -10.14 -6.64 14.48
C LEU A 171 -8.91 -7.10 13.65
N LEU A 172 -8.92 -8.35 13.22
CA LEU A 172 -7.88 -8.99 12.40
C LEU A 172 -8.18 -8.92 10.90
N GLY A 173 -9.46 -8.85 10.53
CA GLY A 173 -9.91 -8.72 9.14
C GLY A 173 -11.42 -8.81 9.00
N SER A 174 -11.93 -8.46 7.81
CA SER A 174 -13.33 -8.67 7.47
C SER A 174 -13.51 -9.13 6.03
N LEU A 175 -14.53 -9.96 5.78
CA LEU A 175 -14.96 -10.42 4.46
C LEU A 175 -16.44 -10.04 4.27
N SER A 176 -16.84 -9.73 3.04
CA SER A 176 -18.26 -9.54 2.71
C SER A 176 -18.60 -10.02 1.30
N THR A 177 -19.86 -10.41 1.11
CA THR A 177 -20.49 -10.75 -0.18
C THR A 177 -21.94 -10.26 -0.21
N SER A 178 -22.51 -10.10 -1.40
CA SER A 178 -23.87 -9.60 -1.67
C SER A 178 -24.70 -10.49 -2.59
N ASP A 179 -24.16 -11.64 -2.99
CA ASP A 179 -24.81 -12.54 -3.95
C ASP A 179 -25.23 -13.86 -3.31
N LEU A 180 -25.98 -13.75 -2.21
CA LEU A 180 -26.49 -14.91 -1.49
C LEU A 180 -27.98 -15.11 -1.80
N PRO A 181 -28.38 -16.24 -2.39
CA PRO A 181 -29.75 -16.71 -2.32
C PRO A 181 -30.32 -16.66 -0.90
N ARG A 182 -31.57 -16.18 -0.80
CA ARG A 182 -32.29 -16.07 0.46
C ARG A 182 -33.14 -17.32 0.67
N HIS A 183 -32.75 -18.15 1.62
CA HIS A 183 -33.56 -19.26 2.10
C HIS A 183 -33.31 -19.50 3.60
N PRO A 184 -34.31 -20.01 4.34
CA PRO A 184 -34.09 -20.47 5.70
C PRO A 184 -33.15 -21.68 5.68
N GLY A 185 -32.35 -21.84 6.72
CA GLY A 185 -31.53 -23.03 6.91
C GLY A 185 -30.89 -23.09 8.29
N SER A 186 -30.12 -24.16 8.52
CA SER A 186 -29.45 -24.40 9.79
C SER A 186 -28.13 -23.64 9.89
N ILE A 187 -27.59 -23.53 11.10
CA ILE A 187 -26.23 -23.07 11.35
C ILE A 187 -25.41 -24.25 11.88
N GLY A 188 -24.15 -24.33 11.48
CA GLY A 188 -23.31 -25.48 11.79
C GLY A 188 -21.83 -25.18 11.63
N LEU A 189 -21.03 -26.20 11.89
CA LEU A 189 -19.60 -26.22 11.64
C LEU A 189 -19.25 -27.44 10.82
N VAL A 190 -18.33 -27.29 9.87
CA VAL A 190 -17.71 -28.39 9.15
C VAL A 190 -16.24 -28.42 9.53
N ALA A 191 -15.82 -29.48 10.21
CA ALA A 191 -14.44 -29.67 10.64
C ALA A 191 -13.58 -30.18 9.47
N GLY A 192 -12.41 -29.59 9.26
CA GLY A 192 -11.42 -30.09 8.31
C GLY A 192 -10.53 -31.19 8.90
N ASP A 193 -9.63 -31.71 8.08
CA ASP A 193 -8.80 -32.88 8.41
C ASP A 193 -7.84 -32.69 9.59
N ARG A 194 -7.55 -31.43 9.96
CA ARG A 194 -6.63 -31.08 11.06
C ARG A 194 -7.32 -30.82 12.41
N TRP A 195 -8.61 -31.10 12.53
CA TRP A 195 -9.33 -30.92 13.80
C TRP A 195 -8.87 -31.92 14.87
N LEU A 196 -8.01 -31.47 15.79
CA LEU A 196 -7.51 -32.28 16.92
C LEU A 196 -8.53 -32.34 18.07
N SER A 197 -8.56 -33.48 18.76
CA SER A 197 -9.66 -33.98 19.61
C SER A 197 -9.91 -33.27 20.94
N ASP A 198 -9.27 -32.13 21.22
CA ASP A 198 -9.51 -31.32 22.42
C ASP A 198 -10.13 -29.99 22.00
N SER A 199 -11.47 -29.91 22.11
CA SER A 199 -12.35 -28.91 21.49
C SER A 199 -11.80 -27.45 21.55
N PRO A 200 -11.35 -26.86 20.42
CA PRO A 200 -10.85 -25.49 20.38
C PRO A 200 -11.96 -24.44 20.43
N MET A 201 -13.24 -24.80 20.22
CA MET A 201 -14.33 -23.83 20.20
C MET A 201 -14.82 -23.49 21.60
N THR A 202 -14.84 -22.21 21.93
CA THR A 202 -15.20 -21.70 23.26
C THR A 202 -16.52 -20.94 23.27
N LEU A 203 -17.10 -20.57 22.11
CA LEU A 203 -18.38 -19.87 22.00
C LEU A 203 -19.05 -20.18 20.67
N LEU A 204 -20.36 -20.39 20.69
CA LEU A 204 -21.22 -20.39 19.50
C LEU A 204 -22.60 -19.84 19.86
N THR A 205 -22.99 -18.73 19.26
CA THR A 205 -24.27 -18.08 19.58
C THR A 205 -24.85 -17.32 18.39
N THR A 206 -26.17 -17.21 18.33
CA THR A 206 -26.89 -16.53 17.25
C THR A 206 -28.02 -15.66 17.77
N ARG A 207 -28.38 -14.63 16.99
CA ARG A 207 -29.47 -13.70 17.23
C ARG A 207 -30.18 -13.39 15.90
N PRO A 208 -31.50 -13.56 15.77
CA PRO A 208 -32.27 -13.09 14.61
C PRO A 208 -32.18 -11.56 14.43
N LEU A 209 -32.54 -11.03 13.25
CA LEU A 209 -32.68 -9.58 13.07
C LEU A 209 -33.85 -9.02 13.89
N CYS A 210 -33.61 -7.85 14.52
CA CYS A 210 -34.48 -6.97 15.32
C CYS A 210 -35.73 -7.55 16.04
N GLN A 211 -35.78 -7.36 17.37
CA GLN A 211 -36.92 -6.64 17.98
C GLN A 211 -36.51 -5.61 19.06
N ASP A 212 -35.26 -5.64 19.57
CA ASP A 212 -34.67 -4.51 20.29
C ASP A 212 -33.20 -4.32 19.87
N VAL A 213 -32.92 -3.19 19.22
CA VAL A 213 -31.58 -2.79 18.79
C VAL A 213 -31.03 -1.77 19.81
N PRO A 214 -30.03 -2.12 20.63
CA PRO A 214 -29.50 -1.21 21.66
C PRO A 214 -29.03 0.13 21.08
N SER A 215 -29.22 1.23 21.81
CA SER A 215 -28.86 2.59 21.34
C SER A 215 -27.36 2.88 21.28
N ASP A 216 -26.53 2.05 21.90
CA ASP A 216 -25.06 2.21 22.00
C ASP A 216 -24.30 1.47 20.88
N ALA A 217 -24.98 1.26 19.75
CA ALA A 217 -24.79 0.24 18.71
C ALA A 217 -23.68 0.45 17.65
N HIS A 218 -23.00 1.59 17.61
CA HIS A 218 -22.02 1.87 16.54
C HIS A 218 -20.61 1.26 16.78
N ARG A 219 -20.49 0.24 17.64
CA ARG A 219 -19.19 -0.23 18.17
C ARG A 219 -18.38 -1.14 17.23
N GLY A 220 -18.92 -1.53 16.08
CA GLY A 220 -18.15 -2.30 15.08
C GLY A 220 -17.48 -1.42 14.01
N PRO A 221 -16.55 -1.99 13.21
CA PRO A 221 -15.91 -1.23 12.13
C PRO A 221 -16.98 -0.68 11.18
N PRO A 222 -16.88 0.59 10.74
CA PRO A 222 -17.88 1.17 9.88
C PRO A 222 -17.86 0.50 8.50
N HIS A 223 -19.04 0.05 8.06
CA HIS A 223 -19.35 -0.39 6.71
C HIS A 223 -19.97 0.76 5.92
N VAL A 224 -19.86 0.70 4.60
CA VAL A 224 -20.63 1.54 3.70
C VAL A 224 -21.70 0.70 3.05
N VAL A 225 -22.92 1.12 3.30
CA VAL A 225 -24.14 0.50 2.81
C VAL A 225 -24.70 1.41 1.74
N ARG A 226 -24.84 0.89 0.52
CA ARG A 226 -25.60 1.56 -0.53
C ARG A 226 -27.02 1.05 -0.47
N ILE A 227 -27.97 1.97 -0.46
CA ILE A 227 -29.40 1.68 -0.48
C ILE A 227 -30.06 2.37 -1.67
N ALA A 228 -31.18 1.82 -2.14
CA ALA A 228 -32.05 2.49 -3.10
C ALA A 228 -32.50 3.84 -2.51
N GLU A 229 -32.62 4.88 -3.35
CA GLU A 229 -33.07 6.20 -2.89
C GLU A 229 -34.51 6.12 -2.37
N VAL A 230 -34.72 6.45 -1.10
CA VAL A 230 -36.06 6.43 -0.46
C VAL A 230 -36.56 7.86 -0.28
N SER A 231 -37.66 8.20 -0.96
CA SER A 231 -38.31 9.51 -0.82
C SER A 231 -38.86 9.71 0.60
N GLY A 232 -38.56 10.87 1.22
CA GLY A 232 -39.21 11.31 2.45
C GLY A 232 -38.63 10.80 3.78
N VAL A 233 -37.63 9.92 3.77
CA VAL A 233 -36.96 9.45 5.00
C VAL A 233 -35.74 10.31 5.32
N ARG A 234 -35.61 10.75 6.58
CA ARG A 234 -34.45 11.55 7.03
C ARG A 234 -33.34 10.64 7.54
N PRO A 235 -32.22 10.48 6.82
CA PRO A 235 -31.22 9.43 7.09
C PRO A 235 -30.38 9.58 8.37
N LYS A 236 -30.66 10.59 9.22
CA LYS A 236 -29.81 10.91 10.39
C LYS A 236 -29.73 9.76 11.40
N ASP A 237 -30.72 8.87 11.38
CA ASP A 237 -30.81 7.72 12.28
C ASP A 237 -30.09 6.47 11.74
N TRP A 238 -29.68 6.48 10.46
CA TRP A 238 -29.04 5.34 9.79
C TRP A 238 -27.51 5.35 9.87
N GLY A 239 -26.94 6.52 10.13
CA GLY A 239 -25.51 6.75 10.24
C GLY A 239 -25.05 7.97 9.45
N ASP A 240 -23.76 7.99 9.14
CA ASP A 240 -23.15 9.10 8.40
C ASP A 240 -23.50 8.98 6.91
N VAL A 241 -24.48 9.76 6.45
CA VAL A 241 -24.77 9.90 5.01
C VAL A 241 -23.53 10.38 4.31
N MET A 242 -23.18 9.69 3.24
CA MET A 242 -21.98 9.92 2.48
C MET A 242 -22.30 10.67 1.20
N GLU A 243 -21.30 11.39 0.72
CA GLU A 243 -21.35 11.95 -0.62
C GLU A 243 -21.41 10.84 -1.66
N ARG A 244 -22.24 11.02 -2.69
CA ARG A 244 -22.34 10.13 -3.84
C ARG A 244 -21.01 10.13 -4.61
N PHE A 245 -20.57 8.97 -5.10
CA PHE A 245 -19.41 8.96 -5.99
C PHE A 245 -19.79 9.54 -7.37
N PRO A 246 -18.88 10.26 -8.04
CA PRO A 246 -19.14 10.74 -9.39
C PRO A 246 -19.56 9.61 -10.33
N GLY A 247 -20.64 9.82 -11.09
CA GLY A 247 -21.14 8.85 -12.09
C GLY A 247 -21.96 7.69 -11.53
N GLU A 248 -22.12 7.54 -10.22
CA GLU A 248 -22.99 6.49 -9.67
C GLU A 248 -24.46 6.77 -9.93
N PRO A 249 -25.35 5.76 -10.01
CA PRO A 249 -26.81 5.94 -10.00
C PRO A 249 -27.31 6.63 -8.71
N PRO A 250 -28.56 7.14 -8.68
CA PRO A 250 -29.14 7.78 -7.50
C PRO A 250 -29.35 6.75 -6.38
N THR A 251 -28.33 6.60 -5.55
CA THR A 251 -28.31 5.70 -4.38
C THR A 251 -27.80 6.49 -3.18
N VAL A 252 -28.30 6.17 -1.98
CA VAL A 252 -27.77 6.76 -0.74
C VAL A 252 -26.68 5.83 -0.20
N ALA A 253 -25.48 6.36 -0.03
CA ALA A 253 -24.41 5.66 0.68
C ALA A 253 -24.42 6.09 2.15
N VAL A 254 -24.49 5.14 3.06
CA VAL A 254 -24.50 5.37 4.50
C VAL A 254 -23.32 4.66 5.13
N ARG A 255 -22.47 5.40 5.84
CA ARG A 255 -21.42 4.82 6.67
C ARG A 255 -21.96 4.51 8.04
N THR A 256 -21.97 3.24 8.41
CA THR A 256 -22.54 2.80 9.68
C THR A 256 -21.91 1.50 10.15
N GLY A 257 -21.94 1.24 11.46
CA GLY A 257 -21.42 0.00 12.02
C GLY A 257 -22.32 -1.21 11.70
N PRO A 258 -21.87 -2.44 12.02
CA PRO A 258 -22.63 -3.68 12.00
C PRO A 258 -24.11 -3.58 12.38
N VAL A 259 -24.41 -2.84 13.45
CA VAL A 259 -25.79 -2.68 13.95
C VAL A 259 -26.57 -1.65 13.14
N GLY A 260 -25.92 -0.65 12.57
CA GLY A 260 -26.59 0.27 11.65
C GLY A 260 -26.91 -0.38 10.31
N VAL A 261 -26.13 -1.37 9.87
CA VAL A 261 -26.50 -2.21 8.71
C VAL A 261 -27.77 -3.00 9.01
N GLU A 262 -27.84 -3.60 10.21
CA GLU A 262 -29.06 -4.27 10.69
C GLU A 262 -30.25 -3.33 10.77
N ARG A 263 -30.07 -2.13 11.35
CA ARG A 263 -31.11 -1.12 11.43
C ARG A 263 -31.60 -0.70 10.05
N LEU A 264 -30.68 -0.45 9.12
CA LEU A 264 -31.02 -0.15 7.73
C LEU A 264 -31.85 -1.27 7.11
N PHE A 265 -31.53 -2.53 7.38
CA PHE A 265 -32.36 -3.64 6.92
C PHE A 265 -33.76 -3.63 7.57
N CYS A 266 -33.84 -3.41 8.88
CA CYS A 266 -35.09 -3.41 9.63
C CYS A 266 -36.00 -2.21 9.30
N ASP A 267 -35.43 -1.06 8.94
CA ASP A 267 -36.16 0.16 8.57
C ASP A 267 -36.79 0.06 7.16
N GLY A 268 -36.50 -1.02 6.41
CA GLY A 268 -37.12 -1.32 5.12
C GLY A 268 -36.46 -0.83 3.82
N PRO A 269 -35.39 0.01 3.75
CA PRO A 269 -34.74 0.30 2.47
C PRO A 269 -34.09 -0.96 1.86
N GLU A 270 -34.18 -1.06 0.53
CA GLU A 270 -33.46 -2.10 -0.22
C GLU A 270 -31.95 -1.87 -0.13
N LEU A 271 -31.24 -2.86 0.41
CA LEU A 271 -29.78 -2.87 0.42
C LEU A 271 -29.27 -3.26 -0.96
N LEU A 272 -28.51 -2.36 -1.60
CA LEU A 272 -27.91 -2.59 -2.91
C LEU A 272 -26.51 -3.21 -2.78
N SER A 273 -25.71 -2.74 -1.81
CA SER A 273 -24.37 -3.26 -1.56
C SER A 273 -23.88 -2.93 -0.15
N VAL A 274 -23.06 -3.79 0.45
CA VAL A 274 -22.34 -3.50 1.69
C VAL A 274 -20.86 -3.78 1.53
N THR A 275 -20.02 -2.76 1.76
CA THR A 275 -18.57 -2.86 1.62
C THR A 275 -17.84 -2.25 2.81
N ASN A 276 -16.69 -2.81 3.15
CA ASN A 276 -15.70 -2.22 4.07
C ASN A 276 -14.51 -1.60 3.32
N ASP A 277 -14.50 -1.71 1.99
CA ASP A 277 -13.49 -1.10 1.13
C ASP A 277 -13.87 0.36 0.87
N LEU A 278 -13.41 1.22 1.79
CA LEU A 278 -13.71 2.64 1.76
C LEU A 278 -12.58 3.40 1.07
N PRO A 279 -12.88 4.35 0.16
CA PRO A 279 -11.90 5.33 -0.29
C PRO A 279 -11.35 6.16 0.88
N TRP A 280 -10.17 6.75 0.71
CA TRP A 280 -9.54 7.57 1.74
C TRP A 280 -10.42 8.75 2.20
N LYS A 281 -11.21 9.35 1.29
CA LYS A 281 -12.17 10.43 1.62
C LYS A 281 -13.17 10.10 2.72
N PHE A 282 -13.40 8.82 3.00
CA PHE A 282 -14.29 8.40 4.08
C PHE A 282 -13.56 7.86 5.29
N VAL A 283 -12.25 7.63 5.18
CA VAL A 283 -11.39 7.27 6.30
C VAL A 283 -10.89 8.52 7.02
N ASP A 284 -10.55 9.57 6.28
CA ASP A 284 -9.91 10.77 6.79
C ASP A 284 -10.79 12.00 6.55
N THR A 285 -11.35 12.54 7.64
CA THR A 285 -12.22 13.72 7.60
C THR A 285 -11.47 14.99 7.23
N THR A 286 -10.18 15.10 7.57
CA THR A 286 -9.36 16.26 7.23
C THR A 286 -9.10 16.32 5.73
N TYR A 287 -8.78 15.17 5.12
CA TYR A 287 -8.68 15.03 3.68
C TYR A 287 -10.02 15.35 3.00
N ARG A 288 -11.13 14.79 3.49
CA ARG A 288 -12.47 15.09 2.95
C ARG A 288 -12.80 16.58 2.97
N MET A 289 -12.38 17.31 3.98
CA MET A 289 -12.59 18.75 4.08
C MET A 289 -11.63 19.56 3.21
N ALA A 290 -10.44 19.04 2.94
CA ALA A 290 -9.39 19.73 2.17
C ALA A 290 -9.48 19.47 0.66
N ARG A 291 -9.97 18.30 0.24
CA ARG A 291 -10.08 17.95 -1.19
C ARG A 291 -10.97 18.94 -1.93
N GLY A 292 -10.55 19.34 -3.13
CA GLY A 292 -11.23 20.35 -3.94
C GLY A 292 -11.07 21.79 -3.44
N ARG A 293 -10.28 22.04 -2.40
CA ARG A 293 -9.91 23.40 -1.96
C ARG A 293 -8.51 23.76 -2.42
N ASP A 294 -8.26 25.06 -2.53
CA ASP A 294 -6.92 25.58 -2.80
C ASP A 294 -5.94 25.20 -1.67
N PRO A 295 -4.65 25.00 -1.99
CA PRO A 295 -3.63 24.72 -0.99
C PRO A 295 -3.59 25.77 0.12
N VAL A 296 -3.59 25.32 1.37
CA VAL A 296 -3.59 26.18 2.55
C VAL A 296 -2.27 26.96 2.62
N GLN A 297 -2.35 28.28 2.67
CA GLN A 297 -1.19 29.15 2.83
C GLN A 297 -0.73 29.16 4.30
N ALA A 298 0.58 29.03 4.53
CA ALA A 298 1.24 29.16 5.82
C ALA A 298 2.35 30.22 5.73
N GLY A 299 2.00 31.48 6.02
CA GLY A 299 2.93 32.60 5.96
C GLY A 299 3.45 32.84 4.54
N ARG A 300 4.70 32.47 4.27
CA ARG A 300 5.32 32.59 2.92
C ARG A 300 5.29 31.30 2.11
N GLY A 301 4.63 30.25 2.58
CA GLY A 301 4.63 28.95 1.92
C GLY A 301 3.29 28.23 2.02
N PHE A 302 3.31 26.92 1.80
CA PHE A 302 2.11 26.07 1.92
C PHE A 302 2.15 25.19 3.18
N ASP A 303 0.99 24.92 3.75
CA ASP A 303 0.85 23.95 4.84
C ASP A 303 0.66 22.55 4.28
N LEU A 304 1.73 21.74 4.30
CA LEU A 304 1.69 20.36 3.86
C LEU A 304 1.10 19.40 4.91
N THR A 305 0.86 19.84 6.14
CA THR A 305 0.54 18.93 7.27
C THR A 305 -0.94 18.63 7.47
N LYS A 306 -1.83 19.34 6.76
CA LYS A 306 -3.29 19.31 7.02
C LYS A 306 -4.03 18.07 6.55
N SER A 307 -3.49 17.36 5.55
CA SER A 307 -4.09 16.16 4.94
C SER A 307 -3.10 15.53 3.98
N TYR A 308 -3.29 14.27 3.62
CA TYR A 308 -2.64 13.73 2.41
C TYR A 308 -3.21 14.37 1.15
N LYS A 309 -2.45 14.36 0.05
CA LYS A 309 -2.82 15.05 -1.18
C LYS A 309 -3.20 14.04 -2.27
N ASN A 310 -4.39 14.24 -2.84
CA ASN A 310 -4.68 13.63 -4.13
C ASN A 310 -3.98 14.39 -5.26
N VAL A 311 -4.01 13.84 -6.47
CA VAL A 311 -3.36 14.38 -7.66
C VAL A 311 -3.75 15.84 -7.95
N ASP A 312 -5.01 16.22 -7.75
CA ASP A 312 -5.47 17.60 -8.01
C ASP A 312 -4.85 18.59 -7.01
N MET A 313 -4.79 18.21 -5.73
CA MET A 313 -4.14 19.01 -4.69
C MET A 313 -2.63 19.13 -4.94
N VAL A 314 -1.97 18.05 -5.38
CA VAL A 314 -0.55 18.08 -5.78
C VAL A 314 -0.36 19.04 -6.95
N ASN A 315 -1.18 18.94 -8.00
CA ASN A 315 -1.08 19.82 -9.17
C ASN A 315 -1.32 21.29 -8.81
N ALA A 316 -2.25 21.56 -7.89
CA ALA A 316 -2.49 22.90 -7.36
C ALA A 316 -1.27 23.43 -6.57
N LEU A 317 -0.63 22.60 -5.74
CA LEU A 317 0.61 22.93 -5.03
C LEU A 317 1.76 23.26 -6.00
N LEU A 318 2.00 22.40 -6.99
CA LEU A 318 3.04 22.62 -8.00
C LEU A 318 2.82 23.92 -8.79
N THR A 319 1.57 24.18 -9.18
CA THR A 319 1.18 25.43 -9.85
C THR A 319 1.39 26.63 -8.93
N GLY A 320 1.02 26.50 -7.65
CA GLY A 320 1.21 27.53 -6.64
C GLY A 320 2.69 27.87 -6.42
N TRP A 321 3.55 26.87 -6.28
CA TRP A 321 5.00 27.06 -6.18
C TRP A 321 5.57 27.71 -7.44
N HIS A 322 5.15 27.29 -8.63
CA HIS A 322 5.65 27.89 -9.87
C HIS A 322 5.28 29.37 -9.99
N ARG A 323 4.02 29.73 -9.68
CA ARG A 323 3.56 31.13 -9.66
C ARG A 323 4.33 31.98 -8.68
N ARG A 324 4.71 31.41 -7.53
CA ARG A 324 5.41 32.13 -6.46
C ARG A 324 6.91 32.26 -6.71
N TYR A 325 7.51 31.25 -7.34
CA TYR A 325 8.95 31.16 -7.58
C TYR A 325 9.27 30.97 -9.08
N PRO A 326 8.78 31.83 -9.98
CA PRO A 326 8.89 31.62 -11.42
C PRO A 326 10.33 31.72 -11.95
N ARG A 327 11.23 32.40 -11.22
CA ARG A 327 12.66 32.46 -11.55
C ARG A 327 13.43 31.20 -11.15
N ASN A 328 12.91 30.46 -10.19
CA ASN A 328 13.54 29.26 -9.65
C ASN A 328 13.00 27.99 -10.28
N THR A 329 11.82 28.05 -10.89
CA THR A 329 11.07 26.87 -11.26
C THR A 329 10.58 26.88 -12.70
N GLN A 330 10.48 25.70 -13.28
CA GLN A 330 9.69 25.43 -14.49
C GLN A 330 8.73 24.28 -14.20
N LEU A 331 7.46 24.49 -14.51
CA LEU A 331 6.42 23.48 -14.37
C LEU A 331 6.19 22.80 -15.72
N HIS A 332 6.35 21.48 -15.75
CA HIS A 332 6.25 20.67 -16.96
C HIS A 332 5.14 19.64 -16.81
N ARG A 333 4.34 19.46 -17.86
CA ARG A 333 3.53 18.26 -18.03
C ARG A 333 4.36 17.26 -18.83
N ILE A 334 4.86 16.22 -18.18
CA ILE A 334 5.76 15.24 -18.79
C ILE A 334 5.01 14.10 -19.49
N GLY A 335 3.70 13.97 -19.20
CA GLY A 335 2.84 12.97 -19.80
C GLY A 335 1.39 13.13 -19.38
N THR A 336 0.56 12.20 -19.81
CA THR A 336 -0.86 12.12 -19.45
C THR A 336 -1.21 10.66 -19.23
N SER A 337 -1.91 10.35 -18.15
CA SER A 337 -2.33 8.99 -17.81
C SER A 337 -3.43 8.48 -18.73
N ARG A 338 -3.80 7.20 -18.59
CA ARG A 338 -4.86 6.60 -19.41
C ARG A 338 -6.21 7.27 -19.22
N GLN A 339 -6.51 7.75 -18.01
CA GLN A 339 -7.75 8.45 -17.72
C GLN A 339 -7.62 9.98 -17.89
N GLY A 340 -6.59 10.46 -18.59
CA GLY A 340 -6.46 11.87 -19.00
C GLY A 340 -5.87 12.80 -17.94
N ARG A 341 -5.34 12.28 -16.83
CA ARG A 341 -4.75 13.11 -15.76
C ARG A 341 -3.31 13.49 -16.12
N PRO A 342 -2.91 14.76 -15.95
CA PRO A 342 -1.55 15.17 -16.28
C PRO A 342 -0.55 14.62 -15.26
N ILE A 343 0.61 14.19 -15.76
CA ILE A 343 1.77 13.85 -14.93
C ILE A 343 2.67 15.08 -14.90
N MET A 344 2.79 15.69 -13.73
CA MET A 344 3.44 16.99 -13.56
C MET A 344 4.82 16.86 -12.91
N ALA A 345 5.79 17.60 -13.44
CA ALA A 345 7.14 17.73 -12.91
C ALA A 345 7.46 19.20 -12.62
N LEU A 346 8.10 19.48 -11.49
CA LEU A 346 8.64 20.81 -11.17
C LEU A 346 10.17 20.74 -11.18
N ALA A 347 10.78 21.41 -12.16
CA ALA A 347 12.23 21.56 -12.22
C ALA A 347 12.64 22.79 -11.39
N ILE A 348 13.63 22.65 -10.52
CA ILE A 348 14.00 23.66 -9.51
C ILE A 348 15.50 23.94 -9.53
N ALA A 349 15.87 25.24 -9.53
CA ALA A 349 17.24 25.71 -9.35
C ALA A 349 17.28 27.13 -8.75
N GLU A 350 18.47 27.67 -8.43
CA GLU A 350 18.63 29.04 -7.90
C GLU A 350 18.13 30.10 -8.91
N ARG A 351 18.38 29.86 -10.19
CA ARG A 351 17.85 30.62 -11.32
C ARG A 351 17.77 29.68 -12.52
N ILE A 352 16.58 29.24 -12.88
CA ILE A 352 16.41 28.21 -13.90
C ILE A 352 16.34 28.82 -15.30
N GLU A 353 16.95 28.16 -16.27
CA GLU A 353 16.93 28.55 -17.69
C GLU A 353 16.20 27.50 -18.52
N VAL A 354 15.60 27.91 -19.65
CA VAL A 354 15.08 26.94 -20.63
C VAL A 354 16.25 26.12 -21.14
N ASN A 355 16.12 24.79 -21.14
CA ASN A 355 17.20 23.86 -21.49
C ASN A 355 18.46 24.02 -20.63
N ASP A 356 18.27 24.25 -19.33
CA ASP A 356 19.35 24.52 -18.37
C ASP A 356 20.55 23.55 -18.55
N PRO A 357 21.77 24.08 -18.71
CA PRO A 357 22.95 23.28 -19.02
C PRO A 357 23.51 22.57 -17.80
N ARG A 358 23.02 22.83 -16.59
CA ARG A 358 23.47 22.19 -15.36
C ARG A 358 23.10 20.69 -15.33
N PRO A 359 23.74 19.90 -14.44
CA PRO A 359 23.33 18.52 -14.22
C PRO A 359 21.90 18.46 -13.71
N SER A 360 21.19 17.41 -14.09
CA SER A 360 19.83 17.15 -13.66
C SER A 360 19.81 16.01 -12.62
N MET A 361 18.95 16.14 -11.62
CA MET A 361 18.68 15.09 -10.61
C MET A 361 17.19 14.84 -10.53
N LEU A 362 16.77 13.61 -10.21
CA LEU A 362 15.36 13.24 -10.14
C LEU A 362 14.95 12.86 -8.71
N LEU A 363 13.86 13.44 -8.23
CA LEU A 363 13.13 12.99 -7.04
C LEU A 363 11.71 12.64 -7.49
N ASN A 364 11.31 11.39 -7.35
CA ASN A 364 9.98 10.94 -7.77
C ASN A 364 9.30 10.10 -6.69
N ALA A 365 7.98 9.96 -6.78
CA ALA A 365 7.17 9.20 -5.84
C ALA A 365 5.86 8.72 -6.47
N SER A 366 5.11 7.91 -5.72
CA SER A 366 3.76 7.48 -6.09
C SER A 366 3.72 6.66 -7.39
N HIS A 367 4.74 5.84 -7.69
CA HIS A 367 4.55 4.74 -8.66
C HIS A 367 3.46 3.78 -8.15
N HIS A 368 3.50 3.50 -6.85
CA HIS A 368 2.37 2.93 -6.11
C HIS A 368 1.67 4.06 -5.35
N ALA A 369 0.52 4.48 -5.85
CA ALA A 369 -0.19 5.62 -5.30
C ALA A 369 -0.94 5.34 -3.98
N ASN A 370 -1.04 4.08 -3.57
CA ASN A 370 -1.50 3.70 -2.23
C ASN A 370 -0.41 3.85 -1.15
N GLU A 371 0.73 4.47 -1.50
CA GLU A 371 1.83 4.84 -0.60
C GLU A 371 1.87 6.38 -0.42
N PRO A 372 0.84 7.04 0.13
CA PRO A 372 0.69 8.49 0.08
C PRO A 372 1.80 9.27 0.79
N VAL A 373 2.48 8.68 1.78
CA VAL A 373 3.64 9.33 2.44
C VAL A 373 4.80 9.53 1.46
N SER A 374 4.94 8.66 0.43
CA SER A 374 5.98 8.84 -0.60
C SER A 374 5.85 10.18 -1.32
N THR A 375 4.61 10.57 -1.66
CA THR A 375 4.31 11.88 -2.28
C THR A 375 4.70 13.02 -1.35
N GLU A 376 4.46 12.90 -0.04
CA GLU A 376 4.84 13.92 0.94
C GLU A 376 6.37 14.14 1.01
N PHE A 377 7.19 13.11 0.78
CA PHE A 377 8.66 13.28 0.74
C PHE A 377 9.10 14.20 -0.40
N VAL A 378 8.49 14.09 -1.58
CA VAL A 378 8.82 14.95 -2.72
C VAL A 378 8.25 16.36 -2.52
N LEU A 379 7.05 16.50 -1.95
CA LEU A 379 6.49 17.80 -1.61
C LEU A 379 7.32 18.54 -0.55
N ASP A 380 7.83 17.84 0.47
CA ASP A 380 8.77 18.41 1.43
C ASP A 380 10.08 18.84 0.76
N ALA A 381 10.63 18.02 -0.14
CA ALA A 381 11.83 18.41 -0.88
C ALA A 381 11.61 19.72 -1.66
N ILE A 382 10.46 19.88 -2.35
CA ILE A 382 10.11 21.13 -3.04
C ILE A 382 10.02 22.30 -2.05
N GLN A 383 9.29 22.13 -0.93
CA GLN A 383 9.16 23.16 0.11
C GLN A 383 10.53 23.56 0.69
N GLN A 384 11.42 22.60 0.92
CA GLN A 384 12.75 22.87 1.48
C GLN A 384 13.68 23.55 0.49
N LEU A 385 13.53 23.28 -0.81
CA LEU A 385 14.28 23.94 -1.88
C LEU A 385 13.80 25.39 -2.11
N LEU A 386 12.50 25.68 -1.96
CA LEU A 386 11.92 26.98 -2.33
C LEU A 386 11.61 27.92 -1.16
N GLU A 387 11.21 27.37 -0.01
CA GLU A 387 10.57 28.14 1.07
C GLU A 387 11.40 28.21 2.36
N SER A 388 12.54 27.52 2.42
CA SER A 388 13.41 27.56 3.58
C SER A 388 13.93 28.98 3.82
N LYS A 389 13.55 29.59 4.96
CA LYS A 389 13.98 30.96 5.34
C LYS A 389 15.49 31.09 5.50
N LYS A 390 16.15 29.99 5.88
CA LYS A 390 17.61 29.87 6.03
C LYS A 390 18.00 28.54 5.41
N PRO A 391 18.09 28.44 4.07
CA PRO A 391 18.47 27.19 3.44
C PRO A 391 19.83 26.77 3.99
N SER A 392 19.99 25.47 4.27
CA SER A 392 21.28 24.95 4.70
C SER A 392 22.33 25.24 3.61
N ARG A 393 23.62 25.29 3.98
CA ARG A 393 24.70 25.45 3.00
C ARG A 393 24.63 24.39 1.90
N ALA A 394 24.21 23.17 2.26
CA ALA A 394 23.95 22.07 1.33
C ALA A 394 22.89 22.44 0.28
N VAL A 395 21.70 22.86 0.72
CA VAL A 395 20.59 23.26 -0.16
C VAL A 395 20.99 24.42 -1.08
N GLY A 396 21.70 25.42 -0.56
CA GLY A 396 22.20 26.52 -1.39
C GLY A 396 23.18 26.06 -2.48
N ARG A 397 24.05 25.09 -2.18
CA ARG A 397 24.97 24.52 -3.17
C ARG A 397 24.25 23.66 -4.21
N ILE A 398 23.23 22.92 -3.80
CA ILE A 398 22.36 22.15 -4.69
C ILE A 398 21.70 23.10 -5.70
N LEU A 399 21.00 24.14 -5.23
CA LEU A 399 20.29 25.08 -6.10
C LEU A 399 21.21 25.80 -7.10
N ARG A 400 22.45 26.09 -6.72
CA ARG A 400 23.46 26.66 -7.64
C ARG A 400 24.00 25.65 -8.64
N GLY A 401 24.27 24.44 -8.18
CA GLY A 401 25.09 23.46 -8.90
C GLY A 401 24.36 22.52 -9.84
N MET A 402 23.02 22.46 -9.78
CA MET A 402 22.18 21.50 -10.52
C MET A 402 20.73 21.98 -10.70
N VAL A 403 19.97 21.24 -11.49
CA VAL A 403 18.50 21.31 -11.56
C VAL A 403 17.91 20.07 -10.88
N VAL A 404 17.04 20.28 -9.90
CA VAL A 404 16.31 19.19 -9.22
C VAL A 404 14.93 19.07 -9.85
N TRP A 405 14.66 17.93 -10.48
CA TRP A 405 13.36 17.60 -11.05
C TRP A 405 12.54 16.82 -10.03
N CYS A 406 11.36 17.32 -9.69
CA CYS A 406 10.47 16.70 -8.72
C CYS A 406 9.18 16.21 -9.42
N VAL A 407 8.89 14.91 -9.34
CA VAL A 407 7.66 14.28 -9.85
C VAL A 407 6.91 13.61 -8.69
N PRO A 408 6.04 14.33 -7.95
CA PRO A 408 5.44 13.81 -6.72
C PRO A 408 4.42 12.69 -6.93
N VAL A 409 3.79 12.63 -8.12
CA VAL A 409 2.77 11.64 -8.47
C VAL A 409 3.03 11.10 -9.87
N VAL A 410 3.70 9.94 -9.95
CA VAL A 410 3.90 9.21 -11.21
C VAL A 410 2.63 8.49 -11.66
N ASN A 411 1.83 7.97 -10.72
CA ASN A 411 0.57 7.25 -10.97
C ASN A 411 -0.66 8.10 -10.58
N PRO A 412 -1.08 9.08 -11.40
CA PRO A 412 -2.20 9.96 -11.04
C PRO A 412 -3.55 9.25 -11.01
N ASP A 413 -3.76 8.23 -11.85
CA ASP A 413 -5.02 7.48 -11.91
C ASP A 413 -5.19 6.57 -10.70
N GLY A 414 -4.15 5.83 -10.33
CA GLY A 414 -4.11 5.07 -9.09
C GLY A 414 -4.23 5.95 -7.85
N ASN A 415 -3.64 7.16 -7.87
CA ASN A 415 -3.74 8.13 -6.77
C ASN A 415 -5.19 8.57 -6.57
N TRP A 416 -5.84 9.03 -7.66
CA TRP A 416 -7.25 9.39 -7.60
C TRP A 416 -8.10 8.20 -7.16
N GLY A 417 -7.88 7.00 -7.72
CA GLY A 417 -8.58 5.79 -7.31
C GLY A 417 -8.45 5.47 -5.81
N PHE A 418 -7.25 5.55 -5.25
CA PHE A 418 -7.01 5.33 -3.82
C PHE A 418 -7.78 6.31 -2.93
N PHE A 419 -7.74 7.59 -3.28
CA PHE A 419 -8.34 8.64 -2.48
C PHE A 419 -9.85 8.73 -2.63
N GLU A 420 -10.35 8.48 -3.83
CA GLU A 420 -11.71 8.83 -4.26
C GLU A 420 -12.63 7.64 -4.48
N LEU A 421 -12.11 6.44 -4.81
CA LEU A 421 -12.91 5.25 -5.12
C LEU A 421 -12.75 4.12 -4.09
N SER A 422 -11.52 3.66 -3.81
CA SER A 422 -11.25 2.49 -2.97
C SER A 422 -9.81 2.52 -2.46
N ARG A 423 -9.57 2.17 -1.19
CA ARG A 423 -8.20 2.02 -0.67
C ARG A 423 -7.49 0.76 -1.16
N GLY A 424 -8.22 -0.16 -1.80
CA GLY A 424 -7.65 -1.31 -2.53
C GLY A 424 -6.94 -0.89 -3.83
N LEU A 425 -7.31 0.26 -4.40
CA LEU A 425 -6.67 0.84 -5.58
C LEU A 425 -5.33 1.52 -5.25
N GLY A 426 -4.61 1.92 -6.29
CA GLY A 426 -3.36 2.68 -6.18
C GLY A 426 -2.09 1.84 -6.18
N ARG A 427 -2.17 0.52 -5.90
CA ARG A 427 -1.01 -0.38 -6.09
C ARG A 427 -0.59 -0.47 -7.57
N LYS A 428 -1.58 -0.42 -8.47
CA LYS A 428 -1.47 -0.40 -9.93
C LYS A 428 -2.06 0.91 -10.48
N ASN A 429 -1.89 1.19 -11.77
CA ASN A 429 -2.34 2.46 -12.39
C ASN A 429 -3.83 2.56 -12.73
N ALA A 430 -4.66 1.62 -12.29
CA ALA A 430 -6.10 1.61 -12.57
C ALA A 430 -6.43 1.71 -14.09
N ARG A 431 -5.60 1.12 -14.96
CA ARG A 431 -5.99 0.76 -16.34
C ARG A 431 -7.15 -0.23 -16.27
N ASP A 432 -8.28 0.13 -16.85
CA ASP A 432 -9.42 -0.78 -17.07
C ASP A 432 -8.97 -1.93 -17.99
N LEU A 433 -8.90 -3.15 -17.45
CA LEU A 433 -8.39 -4.31 -18.17
C LEU A 433 -9.49 -5.12 -18.86
N ASP A 434 -10.73 -5.06 -18.37
CA ASP A 434 -11.88 -5.81 -18.92
C ASP A 434 -12.87 -4.93 -19.70
N GLY A 435 -12.72 -3.61 -19.65
CA GLY A 435 -13.51 -2.64 -20.40
C GLY A 435 -14.89 -2.38 -19.80
N ASP A 436 -15.13 -2.74 -18.54
CA ASP A 436 -16.43 -2.58 -17.89
C ASP A 436 -16.67 -1.15 -17.34
N GLY A 437 -15.66 -0.27 -17.42
CA GLY A 437 -15.70 1.11 -16.96
C GLY A 437 -15.66 1.26 -15.43
N ARG A 438 -15.38 0.18 -14.69
CA ARG A 438 -15.18 0.16 -13.24
C ARG A 438 -13.71 -0.09 -12.93
N TYR A 439 -13.30 0.36 -11.76
CA TYR A 439 -11.92 0.22 -11.32
C TYR A 439 -11.87 -0.54 -10.01
N THR A 440 -11.28 -1.73 -10.04
CA THR A 440 -11.10 -2.60 -8.88
C THR A 440 -9.63 -2.84 -8.59
N ASP A 441 -9.32 -3.49 -7.47
CA ASP A 441 -7.95 -3.89 -7.13
C ASP A 441 -7.34 -4.91 -8.12
N ARG A 442 -8.17 -5.48 -9.00
CA ARG A 442 -7.76 -6.35 -10.11
C ARG A 442 -7.29 -5.55 -11.34
N ASP A 443 -7.71 -4.29 -11.47
CA ASP A 443 -7.40 -3.43 -12.61
C ASP A 443 -6.06 -2.72 -12.48
N GLY A 444 -5.45 -2.42 -13.63
CA GLY A 444 -4.20 -1.69 -13.71
C GLY A 444 -2.96 -2.54 -13.97
N VAL A 445 -1.88 -1.84 -14.27
CA VAL A 445 -0.51 -2.35 -14.38
C VAL A 445 0.33 -1.79 -13.22
N ASP A 446 1.20 -2.64 -12.68
CA ASP A 446 2.21 -2.23 -11.71
C ASP A 446 3.33 -1.45 -12.42
N LEU A 447 3.33 -0.13 -12.29
CA LEU A 447 4.29 0.75 -12.99
C LEU A 447 5.74 0.41 -12.64
N ASN A 448 6.01 -0.02 -11.40
CA ASN A 448 7.36 -0.40 -10.98
C ASN A 448 7.68 -1.87 -11.31
N ARG A 449 6.95 -2.47 -12.25
CA ARG A 449 7.31 -3.71 -12.99
C ARG A 449 7.25 -3.52 -14.51
N ASN A 450 6.99 -2.30 -14.98
CA ASN A 450 6.72 -2.03 -16.39
C ASN A 450 7.94 -1.48 -17.15
N TYR A 451 9.07 -1.24 -16.49
CA TYR A 451 10.26 -0.68 -17.16
C TYR A 451 11.02 -1.73 -17.98
N PRO A 452 11.70 -1.35 -19.08
CA PRO A 452 12.24 -2.32 -20.04
C PRO A 452 13.42 -3.17 -19.56
N PHE A 453 14.24 -2.70 -18.63
CA PHE A 453 15.46 -3.42 -18.24
C PHE A 453 15.11 -4.75 -17.57
N LYS A 454 15.54 -5.85 -18.21
CA LYS A 454 15.26 -7.23 -17.79
C LYS A 454 13.78 -7.48 -17.47
N TRP A 455 12.88 -6.82 -18.19
CA TRP A 455 11.43 -6.97 -18.00
C TRP A 455 11.01 -8.44 -18.10
N GLY A 456 10.47 -8.97 -17.02
CA GLY A 456 10.06 -10.37 -16.89
C GLY A 456 11.17 -11.42 -16.88
N ALA A 457 12.42 -11.03 -16.64
CA ALA A 457 13.55 -11.95 -16.57
C ALA A 457 13.45 -12.98 -15.44
N LEU A 458 12.64 -12.72 -14.39
CA LEU A 458 12.45 -13.63 -13.26
C LEU A 458 11.27 -14.60 -13.45
N GLY A 459 10.68 -14.68 -14.65
CA GLY A 459 9.45 -15.42 -14.89
C GLY A 459 8.32 -14.90 -14.01
N GLU A 460 7.57 -15.78 -13.33
CA GLU A 460 6.41 -15.40 -12.48
C GLU A 460 6.76 -15.15 -11.00
N LYS A 461 8.06 -15.15 -10.64
CA LYS A 461 8.53 -15.00 -9.25
C LYS A 461 8.73 -13.54 -8.81
N GLY A 462 9.08 -12.64 -9.74
CA GLY A 462 9.36 -11.23 -9.45
C GLY A 462 8.19 -10.31 -9.80
N SER A 463 7.92 -10.16 -11.10
CA SER A 463 6.63 -9.66 -11.60
C SER A 463 5.78 -10.80 -12.16
N GLN A 464 4.52 -10.52 -12.52
CA GLN A 464 3.58 -11.54 -12.99
C GLN A 464 2.93 -11.16 -14.31
N SER A 465 2.64 -12.16 -15.15
CA SER A 465 1.97 -11.99 -16.46
C SER A 465 0.45 -12.07 -16.35
N ASP A 466 -0.10 -12.59 -15.24
CA ASP A 466 -1.53 -12.61 -14.95
C ASP A 466 -2.06 -11.18 -14.73
N PRO A 467 -3.02 -10.69 -15.56
CA PRO A 467 -3.64 -9.38 -15.40
C PRO A 467 -4.30 -9.14 -14.04
N LEU A 468 -4.79 -10.21 -13.39
CA LEU A 468 -5.42 -10.15 -12.07
C LEU A 468 -4.40 -10.03 -10.93
N SER A 469 -3.11 -10.20 -11.22
CA SER A 469 -2.07 -10.05 -10.23
C SER A 469 -1.89 -8.60 -9.80
N ARG A 470 -1.63 -8.41 -8.50
CA ARG A 470 -1.15 -7.13 -7.95
C ARG A 470 0.26 -6.73 -8.43
N TYR A 471 0.98 -7.68 -9.04
CA TYR A 471 2.32 -7.49 -9.61
C TYR A 471 2.29 -7.59 -11.15
N TYR A 472 1.12 -7.39 -11.76
CA TYR A 472 0.96 -7.48 -13.21
C TYR A 472 1.87 -6.45 -13.91
N ARG A 473 2.80 -6.95 -14.73
CA ARG A 473 3.89 -6.18 -15.34
C ARG A 473 3.50 -5.43 -16.62
N GLY A 474 2.28 -5.62 -17.10
CA GLY A 474 1.82 -5.15 -18.40
C GLY A 474 1.94 -6.22 -19.49
N ASP A 475 1.42 -5.91 -20.67
CA ASP A 475 1.43 -6.77 -21.86
C ASP A 475 2.79 -6.73 -22.61
N ARG A 476 3.57 -5.67 -22.40
CA ARG A 476 4.93 -5.48 -22.92
C ARG A 476 5.70 -4.48 -22.03
N PRO A 477 7.05 -4.42 -22.12
CA PRO A 477 7.79 -3.36 -21.46
C PRO A 477 7.34 -1.97 -21.96
N ALA A 478 7.30 -1.01 -21.04
CA ALA A 478 6.83 0.35 -21.25
C ALA A 478 5.45 0.41 -21.93
N SER A 479 4.54 -0.48 -21.54
CA SER A 479 3.15 -0.48 -22.04
C SER A 479 2.36 0.73 -21.58
N GLU A 480 2.71 1.28 -20.41
CA GLU A 480 1.93 2.32 -19.75
C GLU A 480 2.44 3.74 -20.08
N PRO A 481 1.53 4.71 -20.30
CA PRO A 481 1.91 6.09 -20.62
C PRO A 481 2.66 6.76 -19.46
N GLU A 482 2.42 6.38 -18.22
CA GLU A 482 3.15 6.87 -17.05
C GLU A 482 4.63 6.47 -17.11
N THR A 483 4.92 5.20 -17.43
CA THR A 483 6.28 4.69 -17.61
C THR A 483 6.97 5.36 -18.79
N GLN A 484 6.26 5.53 -19.91
CA GLN A 484 6.78 6.23 -21.08
C GLN A 484 7.14 7.70 -20.78
N ALA A 485 6.31 8.41 -20.00
CA ALA A 485 6.57 9.79 -19.59
C ALA A 485 7.85 9.91 -18.74
N MET A 486 8.04 9.01 -17.77
CA MET A 486 9.26 8.98 -16.95
C MET A 486 10.50 8.63 -17.77
N MET A 487 10.39 7.68 -18.70
CA MET A 487 11.47 7.32 -19.62
C MET A 487 11.84 8.49 -20.55
N ALA A 488 10.85 9.18 -21.11
CA ALA A 488 11.09 10.34 -21.97
C ALA A 488 11.81 11.46 -21.22
N LEU A 489 11.37 11.76 -19.99
CA LEU A 489 12.05 12.73 -19.13
C LEU A 489 13.50 12.31 -18.82
N ALA A 490 13.73 11.04 -18.46
CA ALA A 490 15.07 10.53 -18.18
C ALA A 490 15.99 10.55 -19.40
N ASN A 491 15.46 10.21 -20.59
CA ASN A 491 16.18 10.28 -21.85
C ASN A 491 16.59 11.72 -22.21
N GLN A 492 15.71 12.68 -21.95
CA GLN A 492 15.95 14.10 -22.19
C GLN A 492 16.99 14.67 -21.22
N GLU A 493 16.84 14.40 -19.92
CA GLU A 493 17.60 15.08 -18.88
C GLU A 493 18.90 14.37 -18.49
N ARG A 494 18.99 13.05 -18.73
CA ARG A 494 20.12 12.17 -18.38
C ARG A 494 20.57 12.39 -16.94
N PHE A 495 19.68 12.06 -16.00
CA PHE A 495 19.88 12.31 -14.58
C PHE A 495 21.18 11.71 -14.04
N ALA A 496 21.95 12.50 -13.30
CA ALA A 496 23.16 12.03 -12.63
C ALA A 496 22.82 11.10 -11.45
N GLY A 497 21.74 11.42 -10.74
CA GLY A 497 21.22 10.67 -9.61
C GLY A 497 19.70 10.77 -9.53
N SER A 498 19.07 9.75 -8.94
CA SER A 498 17.62 9.64 -8.79
C SER A 498 17.27 9.05 -7.42
N ILE A 499 16.16 9.51 -6.83
CA ILE A 499 15.49 8.82 -5.74
C ILE A 499 14.04 8.55 -6.13
N SER A 500 13.66 7.28 -6.11
CA SER A 500 12.28 6.80 -6.21
C SER A 500 11.77 6.48 -4.81
N PHE A 501 10.84 7.29 -4.31
CA PHE A 501 10.31 7.14 -2.95
C PHE A 501 9.12 6.17 -2.90
N HIS A 502 9.18 5.28 -1.92
CA HIS A 502 8.21 4.22 -1.65
C HIS A 502 7.94 4.10 -0.14
N THR A 503 6.92 3.32 0.21
CA THR A 503 6.61 2.92 1.59
C THR A 503 6.16 1.46 1.69
N GLY A 504 6.32 0.87 2.86
CA GLY A 504 6.07 -0.54 3.14
C GLY A 504 7.16 -1.13 4.03
N THR A 505 8.33 -0.48 4.06
CA THR A 505 9.37 -0.73 5.06
C THR A 505 10.26 0.49 5.27
N ILE A 506 11.39 0.32 5.97
CA ILE A 506 12.45 1.35 6.06
C ILE A 506 13.74 0.75 5.54
N ALA A 507 14.18 1.20 4.37
CA ALA A 507 15.36 0.72 3.66
C ALA A 507 15.79 1.67 2.53
N VAL A 508 17.07 1.61 2.16
CA VAL A 508 17.62 2.23 0.95
C VAL A 508 18.07 1.11 0.04
N LEU A 509 17.42 0.97 -1.11
CA LEU A 509 17.77 -0.02 -2.11
C LEU A 509 18.75 0.63 -3.09
N ALA A 510 19.87 -0.04 -3.32
CA ALA A 510 20.84 0.33 -4.36
C ALA A 510 20.80 -0.73 -5.47
N PRO A 511 20.84 -0.31 -6.74
CA PRO A 511 20.71 -1.21 -7.88
C PRO A 511 21.94 -2.11 -7.97
N TYR A 512 21.91 -3.17 -8.79
CA TYR A 512 20.71 -3.77 -9.37
C TYR A 512 19.97 -4.63 -8.34
N THR A 513 18.64 -4.60 -8.42
CA THR A 513 17.73 -5.29 -7.48
C THR A 513 17.24 -6.67 -7.97
N ILE A 514 17.69 -7.08 -9.16
CA ILE A 514 17.37 -8.37 -9.80
C ILE A 514 18.47 -9.40 -9.51
N ASP A 515 18.09 -10.59 -9.02
CA ASP A 515 18.99 -11.74 -8.84
C ASP A 515 19.90 -12.01 -10.04
N ASP A 516 21.13 -12.44 -9.75
CA ASP A 516 22.19 -12.75 -10.74
C ASP A 516 22.61 -11.60 -11.66
N THR A 517 22.09 -10.39 -11.44
CA THR A 517 22.50 -9.16 -12.13
C THR A 517 23.62 -8.48 -11.36
N GLN A 518 24.73 -8.22 -12.04
CA GLN A 518 25.93 -7.65 -11.45
C GLN A 518 25.98 -6.15 -11.70
N ASN A 519 26.36 -5.38 -10.68
CA ASN A 519 26.62 -3.95 -10.86
C ASN A 519 27.95 -3.69 -11.55
N PRO A 520 28.10 -2.49 -12.15
CA PRO A 520 29.42 -1.97 -12.46
C PRO A 520 30.36 -2.03 -11.24
N GLU A 521 31.63 -2.34 -11.48
CA GLU A 521 32.67 -2.41 -10.45
C GLU A 521 33.76 -1.35 -10.67
N PRO A 522 34.11 -0.52 -9.69
CA PRO A 522 33.55 -0.47 -8.33
C PRO A 522 32.09 0.00 -8.31
N ASN A 523 31.29 -0.57 -7.40
CA ASN A 523 29.87 -0.24 -7.25
C ASN A 523 29.69 1.07 -6.47
N GLU A 524 29.80 2.19 -7.18
CA GLU A 524 29.67 3.53 -6.62
C GLU A 524 28.28 3.80 -6.05
N ALA A 525 27.23 3.22 -6.62
CA ALA A 525 25.87 3.39 -6.12
C ALA A 525 25.72 2.82 -4.70
N TRP A 526 26.27 1.62 -4.47
CA TRP A 526 26.29 1.02 -3.13
C TRP A 526 27.14 1.83 -2.15
N THR A 527 28.36 2.23 -2.56
CA THR A 527 29.25 3.02 -1.69
C THR A 527 28.59 4.33 -1.26
N VAL A 528 27.98 5.07 -2.19
CA VAL A 528 27.29 6.34 -1.89
C VAL A 528 26.05 6.09 -1.02
N ALA A 529 25.28 5.03 -1.26
CA ALA A 529 24.14 4.68 -0.41
C ALA A 529 24.58 4.41 1.04
N GLU A 530 25.69 3.71 1.26
CA GLU A 530 26.23 3.46 2.61
C GLU A 530 26.70 4.74 3.29
N GLU A 531 27.38 5.63 2.55
CA GLU A 531 27.79 6.94 3.04
C GLU A 531 26.58 7.76 3.52
N ILE A 532 25.49 7.76 2.75
CA ILE A 532 24.25 8.45 3.09
C ILE A 532 23.62 7.85 4.35
N VAL A 533 23.40 6.53 4.37
CA VAL A 533 22.71 5.82 5.47
C VAL A 533 23.43 5.99 6.81
N LYS A 534 24.77 5.99 6.82
CA LYS A 534 25.57 6.23 8.04
C LYS A 534 25.27 7.59 8.71
N GLY A 535 24.81 8.57 7.93
CA GLY A 535 24.52 9.92 8.39
C GLY A 535 23.03 10.22 8.62
N LEU A 536 22.15 9.22 8.59
CA LEU A 536 20.70 9.41 8.77
C LEU A 536 20.30 9.39 10.26
N PRO A 537 19.28 10.18 10.65
CA PRO A 537 18.77 10.14 12.01
C PRO A 537 18.02 8.83 12.29
N PRO A 538 17.75 8.50 13.57
CA PRO A 538 16.81 7.45 13.92
C PRO A 538 15.44 7.71 13.28
N HIS A 539 14.85 6.66 12.70
CA HIS A 539 13.52 6.77 12.11
C HIS A 539 12.44 6.73 13.22
N PRO A 540 11.40 7.59 13.19
CA PRO A 540 10.36 7.65 14.23
C PRO A 540 9.48 6.40 14.33
N GLN A 541 9.54 5.50 13.36
CA GLN A 541 8.85 4.20 13.38
C GLN A 541 9.74 3.05 13.91
N ASN A 542 10.80 3.38 14.67
CA ASN A 542 11.65 2.42 15.40
C ASN A 542 12.30 1.33 14.53
N ARG A 543 12.71 1.68 13.30
CA ARG A 543 13.52 0.82 12.43
C ARG A 543 14.54 1.66 11.69
N PRO A 544 15.84 1.32 11.75
CA PRO A 544 16.87 2.11 11.10
C PRO A 544 16.82 1.93 9.58
N PHE A 545 17.22 2.96 8.85
CA PHE A 545 17.61 2.80 7.45
C PHE A 545 18.78 1.84 7.34
N LYS A 546 18.72 0.97 6.33
CA LYS A 546 19.82 0.09 5.94
C LYS A 546 19.92 0.10 4.44
N VAL A 547 21.15 0.08 3.93
CA VAL A 547 21.39 -0.25 2.53
C VAL A 547 21.12 -1.73 2.37
N VAL A 548 20.24 -2.06 1.44
CA VAL A 548 19.94 -3.44 1.06
C VAL A 548 19.96 -3.51 -0.46
N ARG A 549 20.30 -4.67 -1.01
CA ARG A 549 20.23 -4.86 -2.46
C ARG A 549 18.77 -4.90 -2.92
N GLN A 550 17.96 -5.69 -2.22
CA GLN A 550 16.55 -5.88 -2.54
C GLN A 550 15.82 -6.38 -1.28
N LEU A 551 14.51 -6.16 -1.21
CA LEU A 551 13.66 -6.79 -0.18
C LEU A 551 13.26 -8.21 -0.59
N TYR A 552 13.06 -8.37 -1.89
CA TYR A 552 12.83 -9.59 -2.64
C TYR A 552 13.18 -9.26 -4.09
N SER A 553 13.52 -10.28 -4.89
CA SER A 553 13.92 -10.09 -6.28
C SER A 553 12.75 -9.63 -7.13
N VAL A 554 12.94 -8.55 -7.89
CA VAL A 554 11.91 -7.91 -8.73
C VAL A 554 12.53 -7.47 -10.03
N ASP A 555 11.78 -7.52 -11.13
CA ASP A 555 12.21 -7.08 -12.45
C ASP A 555 11.36 -5.91 -12.98
N GLY A 556 11.87 -5.21 -14.00
CA GLY A 556 11.15 -4.10 -14.64
C GLY A 556 10.95 -2.85 -13.76
N THR A 557 11.91 -2.55 -12.88
CA THR A 557 11.84 -1.38 -11.99
C THR A 557 12.40 -0.11 -12.63
N ASP A 558 11.93 1.05 -12.18
CA ASP A 558 12.43 2.36 -12.64
C ASP A 558 13.91 2.55 -12.29
N GLN A 559 14.27 2.15 -11.07
CA GLN A 559 15.61 2.23 -10.51
C GLN A 559 16.64 1.48 -11.37
N ASP A 560 16.40 0.20 -11.65
CA ASP A 560 17.35 -0.63 -12.38
C ASP A 560 17.45 -0.20 -13.85
N TRP A 561 16.34 0.25 -14.45
CA TRP A 561 16.35 0.80 -15.81
C TRP A 561 17.16 2.11 -15.89
N LEU A 562 16.95 3.06 -14.97
CA LEU A 562 17.73 4.32 -14.92
C LEU A 562 19.23 4.03 -14.76
N ARG A 563 19.59 3.07 -13.91
CA ARG A 563 20.98 2.65 -13.72
C ARG A 563 21.58 2.09 -15.00
N HIS A 564 20.91 1.12 -15.61
CA HIS A 564 21.38 0.45 -16.81
C HIS A 564 21.51 1.39 -18.00
N GLU A 565 20.44 2.12 -18.31
CA GLU A 565 20.31 2.90 -19.53
C GLU A 565 21.13 4.21 -19.48
N HIS A 566 21.31 4.82 -18.30
CA HIS A 566 21.90 6.16 -18.19
C HIS A 566 23.12 6.26 -17.29
N GLY A 567 23.42 5.20 -16.53
CA GLY A 567 24.44 5.26 -15.49
C GLY A 567 24.02 6.14 -14.32
N THR A 568 22.73 6.44 -14.20
CA THR A 568 22.17 7.21 -13.08
C THR A 568 22.46 6.47 -11.79
N LEU A 569 22.92 7.19 -10.77
CA LEU A 569 22.92 6.68 -9.40
C LEU A 569 21.48 6.71 -8.88
N ALA A 570 20.71 5.68 -9.23
CA ALA A 570 19.29 5.58 -8.90
C ALA A 570 19.10 4.81 -7.61
N LEU A 571 18.55 5.43 -6.57
CA LEU A 571 18.19 4.79 -5.31
C LEU A 571 16.67 4.64 -5.22
N LEU A 572 16.21 3.54 -4.65
CA LEU A 572 14.81 3.38 -4.23
C LEU A 572 14.78 3.46 -2.70
N VAL A 573 13.91 4.31 -2.17
CA VAL A 573 13.85 4.57 -0.73
C VAL A 573 12.50 4.15 -0.20
N GLU A 574 12.51 3.12 0.63
CA GLU A 574 11.41 2.76 1.49
C GLU A 574 11.47 3.66 2.72
N GLY A 575 10.68 4.73 2.72
CA GLY A 575 10.79 5.83 3.68
C GLY A 575 9.86 5.73 4.88
N ALA A 576 8.95 4.75 4.91
CA ALA A 576 8.02 4.53 6.02
C ALA A 576 7.49 3.08 6.01
N GLN A 577 7.31 2.47 7.17
CA GLN A 577 6.73 1.13 7.30
C GLN A 577 5.24 1.08 6.96
N TYR A 578 4.53 2.14 7.31
CA TYR A 578 3.09 2.27 7.12
C TYR A 578 2.72 3.74 7.02
N THR A 579 1.58 4.01 6.39
CA THR A 579 0.96 5.35 6.34
C THR A 579 0.27 5.65 7.66
N PRO A 580 0.71 6.67 8.43
CA PRO A 580 0.01 7.06 9.65
C PRO A 580 -1.41 7.57 9.37
N ARG A 581 -2.36 7.18 10.22
CA ARG A 581 -3.71 7.78 10.25
C ARG A 581 -3.73 9.11 10.99
N ASP A 582 -2.89 9.24 12.02
CA ASP A 582 -2.66 10.50 12.72
C ASP A 582 -1.65 11.33 11.93
N LEU A 583 -2.12 12.43 11.35
CA LEU A 583 -1.29 13.31 10.52
C LEU A 583 -0.18 14.00 11.32
N SER A 584 -0.28 14.08 12.65
CA SER A 584 0.79 14.63 13.49
C SER A 584 2.07 13.77 13.47
N ALA A 585 1.95 12.48 13.09
CA ALA A 585 3.07 11.58 12.94
C ALA A 585 3.78 11.70 11.57
N VAL A 586 3.18 12.38 10.59
CA VAL A 586 3.75 12.50 9.24
C VAL A 586 4.98 13.41 9.19
N PRO A 587 5.00 14.62 9.80
CA PRO A 587 6.16 15.50 9.72
C PRO A 587 7.46 14.86 10.25
N PRO A 588 7.49 14.20 11.43
CA PRO A 588 8.71 13.53 11.88
C PRO A 588 9.23 12.44 10.92
N ILE A 589 8.33 11.72 10.24
CA ILE A 589 8.70 10.70 9.24
C ILE A 589 9.37 11.38 8.05
N VAL A 590 8.72 12.40 7.49
CA VAL A 590 9.24 13.19 6.37
C VAL A 590 10.58 13.84 6.70
N GLU A 591 10.71 14.43 7.89
CA GLU A 591 11.95 15.03 8.38
C GLU A 591 13.09 14.02 8.50
N SER A 592 12.79 12.77 8.87
CA SER A 592 13.80 11.70 8.96
C SER A 592 14.36 11.26 7.60
N VAL A 593 13.57 11.41 6.54
CA VAL A 593 13.95 11.09 5.15
C VAL A 593 14.70 12.25 4.48
N ARG A 594 14.44 13.50 4.89
CA ARG A 594 15.02 14.70 4.29
C ARG A 594 16.55 14.67 4.12
N PRO A 595 17.37 14.22 5.10
CA PRO A 595 18.81 14.14 4.91
C PRO A 595 19.25 13.21 3.79
N LEU A 596 18.43 12.22 3.40
CA LEU A 596 18.76 11.24 2.37
C LEU A 596 18.94 11.91 1.00
N TRP A 597 17.94 12.67 0.54
CA TRP A 597 18.04 13.37 -0.74
C TRP A 597 19.07 14.50 -0.67
N VAL A 598 19.13 15.25 0.44
CA VAL A 598 20.13 16.33 0.60
C VAL A 598 21.54 15.78 0.43
N ARG A 599 21.87 14.67 1.11
CA ARG A 599 23.20 14.05 1.05
C ARG A 599 23.52 13.47 -0.32
N LEU A 600 22.57 12.81 -1.00
CA LEU A 600 22.80 12.29 -2.35
C LEU A 600 23.17 13.41 -3.33
N LEU A 601 22.41 14.50 -3.31
CA LEU A 601 22.62 15.63 -4.22
C LEU A 601 23.90 16.39 -3.85
N GLU A 602 24.16 16.62 -2.56
CA GLU A 602 25.38 17.25 -2.08
C GLU A 602 26.63 16.44 -2.42
N ARG A 603 26.57 15.10 -2.28
CA ARG A 603 27.65 14.18 -2.62
C ARG A 603 28.06 14.24 -4.09
N PHE A 604 27.17 14.68 -4.98
CA PHE A 604 27.50 14.96 -6.37
C PHE A 604 28.21 16.30 -6.54
N VAL A 605 27.69 17.36 -5.91
CA VAL A 605 28.23 18.72 -6.03
C VAL A 605 29.63 18.82 -5.45
N GLU A 606 29.85 18.17 -4.30
CA GLU A 606 31.14 18.12 -3.63
C GLU A 606 32.06 17.02 -4.19
N GLY A 607 31.54 16.15 -5.06
CA GLY A 607 32.25 14.97 -5.50
C GLY A 607 32.70 14.04 -4.35
N PRO A 608 33.52 13.03 -4.63
CA PRO A 608 34.03 12.58 -5.93
C PRO A 608 32.95 12.36 -7.00
N ALA A 609 33.03 13.16 -8.07
CA ALA A 609 32.18 13.08 -9.26
C ALA A 609 32.88 13.78 -10.42
N VAL A 610 32.58 13.33 -11.65
CA VAL A 610 33.08 13.92 -12.88
C VAL A 610 31.92 14.27 -13.79
N SER A 611 31.95 15.49 -14.32
CA SER A 611 31.05 15.97 -15.36
C SER A 611 31.85 16.41 -16.58
N GLY A 612 31.19 16.56 -17.71
CA GLY A 612 31.80 17.24 -18.85
C GLY A 612 30.82 17.55 -19.96
N ASN A 613 31.29 18.27 -20.97
CA ASN A 613 30.58 18.53 -22.22
C ASN A 613 31.46 18.07 -23.38
N VAL A 614 30.89 17.30 -24.28
CA VAL A 614 31.54 16.82 -25.51
C VAL A 614 31.04 17.64 -26.68
N THR A 615 31.96 18.31 -27.37
CA THR A 615 31.67 19.11 -28.55
C THR A 615 32.58 18.75 -29.73
N ASP A 616 32.15 19.08 -30.94
CA ASP A 616 32.97 18.96 -32.14
C ASP A 616 33.92 20.16 -32.31
N SER A 617 34.65 20.19 -33.44
CA SER A 617 35.53 21.29 -33.80
C SER A 617 34.81 22.61 -34.09
N GLU A 618 33.49 22.65 -34.21
CA GLU A 618 32.69 23.87 -34.35
C GLU A 618 32.03 24.29 -33.02
N GLY A 619 32.23 23.51 -31.94
CA GLY A 619 31.63 23.75 -30.63
C GLY A 619 30.19 23.23 -30.51
N ARG A 620 29.70 22.46 -31.49
CA ARG A 620 28.37 21.86 -31.43
C ARG A 620 28.38 20.61 -30.52
N PRO A 621 27.31 20.35 -29.78
CA PRO A 621 27.24 19.20 -28.88
C PRO A 621 27.30 17.87 -29.64
N VAL A 622 28.00 16.89 -29.08
CA VAL A 622 28.14 15.55 -29.67
C VAL A 622 27.50 14.51 -28.77
N TYR A 623 26.66 13.67 -29.36
CA TYR A 623 26.14 12.44 -28.73
C TYR A 623 27.24 11.37 -28.73
N ALA A 624 27.79 11.07 -27.57
CA ALA A 624 28.98 10.24 -27.42
C ALA A 624 28.84 9.26 -26.25
N GLU A 625 29.44 8.09 -26.39
CA GLU A 625 29.58 7.12 -25.30
C GLU A 625 30.68 7.59 -24.36
N VAL A 626 30.40 7.50 -23.06
CA VAL A 626 31.27 7.94 -21.97
C VAL A 626 31.64 6.76 -21.09
N ARG A 627 32.93 6.41 -21.06
CA ARG A 627 33.46 5.33 -20.23
C ARG A 627 34.38 5.89 -19.16
N VAL A 628 34.12 5.56 -17.90
CA VAL A 628 35.03 5.90 -16.80
C VAL A 628 36.02 4.75 -16.64
N GLY A 629 37.32 5.01 -16.81
CA GLY A 629 38.34 3.97 -16.70
C GLY A 629 38.43 3.41 -15.28
N GLY A 630 38.68 2.11 -15.19
CA GLY A 630 38.61 1.36 -13.94
C GLY A 630 37.19 0.98 -13.51
N VAL A 631 36.15 1.41 -14.24
CA VAL A 631 34.77 0.93 -14.04
C VAL A 631 34.47 -0.17 -15.05
N ASN A 632 34.27 -1.39 -14.56
CA ASN A 632 33.89 -2.55 -15.35
C ASN A 632 32.37 -2.67 -15.41
N LEU A 633 31.79 -2.36 -16.58
CA LEU A 633 30.36 -2.56 -16.87
C LEU A 633 30.07 -4.07 -17.04
N ARG A 634 28.88 -4.53 -16.63
CA ARG A 634 28.57 -5.98 -16.47
C ARG A 634 27.33 -6.45 -17.22
N GLU A 635 26.41 -5.56 -17.57
CA GLU A 635 25.08 -5.87 -18.10
C GLU A 635 24.84 -5.24 -19.48
N GLY A 636 25.92 -4.96 -20.22
CA GLY A 636 25.86 -4.33 -21.54
C GLY A 636 25.52 -2.84 -21.50
N GLU A 637 25.76 -2.18 -20.38
CA GLU A 637 25.53 -0.76 -20.22
C GLU A 637 26.30 0.07 -21.27
N ARG A 638 25.63 1.10 -21.81
CA ARG A 638 26.25 2.08 -22.73
C ARG A 638 25.78 3.46 -22.36
N TRP A 639 26.58 4.17 -21.58
CA TRP A 639 26.17 5.45 -21.04
C TRP A 639 26.57 6.61 -21.96
N MET A 640 25.58 7.33 -22.44
CA MET A 640 25.75 8.36 -23.46
C MET A 640 25.71 9.77 -22.86
N THR A 641 26.22 10.75 -23.60
CA THR A 641 26.01 12.17 -23.31
C THR A 641 24.56 12.60 -23.55
N ARG A 642 24.14 13.69 -22.92
CA ARG A 642 22.86 14.35 -23.16
C ARG A 642 22.89 15.05 -24.51
N CYS A 643 21.88 14.80 -25.34
CA CYS A 643 21.89 15.27 -26.72
C CYS A 643 21.96 16.80 -26.88
N ARG A 644 21.21 17.55 -26.05
CA ARG A 644 21.07 19.00 -26.25
C ARG A 644 22.36 19.79 -26.07
N ASP A 645 23.31 19.27 -25.28
CA ASP A 645 24.50 20.01 -24.86
C ASP A 645 25.77 19.14 -24.71
N GLY A 646 25.71 17.87 -25.13
CA GLY A 646 26.83 16.94 -25.06
C GLY A 646 27.26 16.62 -23.62
N ARG A 647 26.39 16.89 -22.64
CA ARG A 647 26.75 16.79 -21.22
C ARG A 647 26.81 15.35 -20.74
N PHE A 648 27.76 15.02 -19.86
CA PHE A 648 27.70 13.81 -19.04
C PHE A 648 27.99 14.12 -17.58
N ASP A 649 27.49 13.26 -16.70
CA ASP A 649 27.60 13.39 -15.25
C ASP A 649 27.73 12.00 -14.62
N ARG A 650 28.79 11.76 -13.85
CA ARG A 650 29.07 10.47 -13.21
C ARG A 650 29.51 10.66 -11.77
N TYR A 651 28.86 9.94 -10.86
CA TYR A 651 29.41 9.72 -9.53
C TYR A 651 30.67 8.84 -9.63
N LEU A 652 31.58 9.01 -8.67
CA LEU A 652 32.74 8.14 -8.52
C LEU A 652 32.70 7.53 -7.11
N ALA A 653 33.12 6.26 -7.01
CA ALA A 653 33.10 5.51 -5.75
C ALA A 653 33.93 6.19 -4.65
N GLY A 654 35.01 6.87 -5.01
CA GLY A 654 35.88 7.56 -4.05
C GLY A 654 36.83 8.56 -4.72
N PRO A 655 37.60 9.30 -3.91
CA PRO A 655 38.66 10.16 -4.42
C PRO A 655 39.80 9.31 -4.97
N GLY A 656 40.49 9.80 -5.99
CA GLY A 656 41.54 9.03 -6.66
C GLY A 656 41.75 9.45 -8.11
N PRO A 657 42.76 8.89 -8.78
CA PRO A 657 42.91 9.06 -10.22
C PRO A 657 41.73 8.42 -10.95
N TYR A 658 41.30 9.05 -12.02
CA TYR A 658 40.29 8.49 -12.93
C TYR A 658 40.69 8.80 -14.37
N THR A 659 40.16 8.01 -15.31
CA THR A 659 40.16 8.38 -16.72
C THR A 659 38.74 8.42 -17.25
N VAL A 660 38.51 9.24 -18.27
CA VAL A 660 37.27 9.27 -19.04
C VAL A 660 37.63 9.08 -20.50
N GLU A 661 37.13 7.99 -21.10
CA GLU A 661 37.22 7.74 -22.52
C GLU A 661 35.91 8.17 -23.19
N ILE A 662 36.01 8.99 -24.24
CA ILE A 662 34.90 9.44 -25.07
C ILE A 662 34.99 8.75 -26.43
N ARG A 663 33.89 8.10 -26.84
CA ARG A 663 33.76 7.46 -28.15
C ARG A 663 32.55 8.04 -28.88
N ALA A 664 32.78 8.55 -30.07
CA ALA A 664 31.73 9.06 -30.94
C ALA A 664 31.96 8.56 -32.37
N ARG A 665 30.88 8.27 -33.09
CA ARG A 665 30.95 7.82 -34.48
C ARG A 665 31.62 8.89 -35.35
N GLY A 666 32.59 8.49 -36.17
CA GLY A 666 33.33 9.41 -37.04
C GLY A 666 34.46 10.19 -36.36
N TYR A 667 34.71 9.96 -35.07
CA TYR A 667 35.82 10.56 -34.33
C TYR A 667 36.72 9.49 -33.72
N PRO A 668 38.05 9.71 -33.66
CA PRO A 668 38.94 8.82 -32.90
C PRO A 668 38.61 8.94 -31.39
N PRO A 669 38.72 7.85 -30.62
CA PRO A 669 38.52 7.90 -29.17
C PRO A 669 39.49 8.86 -28.49
N ILE A 670 39.01 9.57 -27.46
CA ILE A 670 39.85 10.44 -26.62
C ILE A 670 39.80 9.93 -25.20
N VAL A 671 40.97 9.82 -24.57
CA VAL A 671 41.09 9.50 -23.15
C VAL A 671 41.62 10.73 -22.42
N MET A 672 40.92 11.12 -21.36
CA MET A 672 41.33 12.19 -20.46
C MET A 672 41.58 11.61 -19.08
N ALA A 673 42.67 12.02 -18.43
CA ALA A 673 42.96 11.66 -17.04
C ALA A 673 42.65 12.83 -16.11
N GLY A 674 42.25 12.52 -14.88
CA GLY A 674 41.99 13.51 -13.85
C GLY A 674 42.18 12.94 -12.45
N GLN A 675 42.06 13.81 -11.44
CA GLN A 675 42.12 13.43 -10.03
C GLN A 675 40.83 13.85 -9.35
N ALA A 676 40.03 12.88 -8.92
CA ALA A 676 38.80 13.12 -8.17
C ALA A 676 39.14 13.46 -6.71
N ARG A 677 38.48 14.48 -6.16
CA ARG A 677 38.70 15.00 -4.81
C ARG A 677 37.37 15.15 -4.08
N LYS A 678 37.41 15.17 -2.76
CA LYS A 678 36.28 15.62 -1.93
C LYS A 678 36.21 17.15 -1.95
N GLY A 679 34.99 17.69 -1.88
CA GLY A 679 34.72 19.14 -1.85
C GLY A 679 34.67 19.82 -3.23
N LYS A 680 34.92 19.10 -4.33
CA LYS A 680 34.87 19.62 -5.69
C LYS A 680 34.47 18.55 -6.70
N ARG A 681 33.37 18.79 -7.43
CA ARG A 681 33.07 18.09 -8.69
C ARG A 681 34.02 18.55 -9.79
N GLU A 682 34.65 17.61 -10.48
CA GLU A 682 35.50 17.92 -11.63
C GLU A 682 34.66 18.13 -12.90
N HIS A 683 35.07 19.05 -13.76
CA HIS A 683 34.36 19.35 -15.01
C HIS A 683 35.30 19.38 -16.21
N LEU A 684 35.06 18.51 -17.18
CA LEU A 684 35.88 18.33 -18.38
C LEU A 684 35.23 19.02 -19.58
N LYS A 685 35.99 19.86 -20.29
CA LYS A 685 35.61 20.36 -21.61
C LYS A 685 36.30 19.50 -22.66
N VAL A 686 35.52 18.72 -23.40
CA VAL A 686 36.06 17.77 -24.39
C VAL A 686 35.71 18.27 -25.79
N ARG A 687 36.73 18.58 -26.59
CA ARG A 687 36.57 18.93 -28.00
C ARG A 687 37.12 17.79 -28.85
N LEU A 688 36.28 17.18 -29.68
CA LEU A 688 36.69 16.09 -30.54
C LEU A 688 37.55 16.59 -31.71
N PRO A 689 38.65 15.90 -32.07
CA PRO A 689 39.54 16.30 -33.15
C PRO A 689 38.93 15.92 -34.50
N GLY A 690 39.23 16.71 -35.53
CA GLY A 690 38.79 16.46 -36.91
C GLY A 690 37.60 17.31 -37.36
N PRO A 691 37.16 17.14 -38.61
CA PRO A 691 36.06 17.91 -39.17
C PRO A 691 34.75 17.58 -38.47
N ALA A 692 33.86 18.56 -38.41
CA ALA A 692 32.63 18.47 -37.69
C ALA A 692 31.63 17.56 -38.44
N VAL A 693 31.35 16.37 -37.88
CA VAL A 693 30.42 15.38 -38.44
C VAL A 693 28.99 15.70 -37.97
N PRO A 694 27.98 15.71 -38.86
CA PRO A 694 26.59 15.88 -38.45
C PRO A 694 26.19 14.83 -37.39
N SER A 695 25.62 15.29 -36.28
CA SER A 695 25.11 14.44 -35.19
C SER A 695 23.88 13.67 -35.69
N ALA A 696 24.11 12.54 -36.36
CA ALA A 696 23.05 11.67 -36.90
C ALA A 696 22.45 10.72 -35.85
N ASP A 697 23.06 10.64 -34.66
CA ASP A 697 22.87 9.50 -33.75
C ASP A 697 22.15 9.85 -32.43
N CYS A 698 21.69 11.09 -32.21
CA CYS A 698 20.83 11.33 -31.05
C CYS A 698 19.45 10.66 -31.29
N PRO A 699 19.02 9.72 -30.44
CA PRO A 699 17.67 9.17 -30.54
C PRO A 699 16.66 10.26 -30.18
N VAL A 700 16.20 11.01 -31.18
CA VAL A 700 15.03 11.87 -31.04
C VAL A 700 13.81 10.96 -31.13
N ARG A 701 13.14 10.73 -30.00
CA ARG A 701 11.77 10.23 -29.98
C ARG A 701 10.97 10.92 -28.90
#